data_AF-A0A7X7J326-F1
#
_entry.id   AF-A0A7X7J326-F1
#
_cell.length_a   1.000
_cell.length_b   1.000
_cell.length_c   1.000
_cell.angle_alpha   90.00
_cell.angle_beta   90.00
_cell.angle_gamma   90.00
#
_symmetry.space_group_name_H-M   'P 1'
#
loop_
_entity.id
_entity.type
_entity.pdbx_description
1 polymer ?
#
loop_
_entity_poly.entity_id
_entity_poly.type
_entity_poly.pdbx_seq_one_letter_code
_entity_poly.pdbx_strand_id
1 'polypeptide(L)'
;RFDPPSGVRCRLHSIRIVDLSESAGPPVWSFKEPGDSWRSMYAAAVERTGQGFVARATAPQAMIVTTVAPFDAARRSMLRLDARCPGEHVLGFYWATQEESGLFGQPISLEGREAERPIEVDLRCFPQWKGTVTHLAVAFGTLGRETLTIRSMGIEENNPDSPFLRLRHFGFERAINRPGKAVQLRAVLEHGGGPGVPAGQANFATDGNARCEQPSVNLPAIEPGKTVELHTLLLPQTNNSTVVTLRVNNQVFKEPLRIDETVADESLLSRGPGNYEVPPPRPVKTRYQIGIYYFPGWSPDQLSRWEKQAGFSERDPVLGWYKEGLPEVADWHIKWAVENGISFFVYDWYWRDGKEQLGQGLNDGFLKARYRDHMKFAVMWANHPPFANHTPDQLLTVTDYWLKHYFRQPNYLTIDGRPYVSFFSIHNVLTELGGPEKARAAFDAMRQRVRDAGLPGLHIAACSSGSSQMLESLRQAGFDSVTAYNYAPAGAIMNQSPYRHFVLSHEEIWEAMKQGGSPPYLPLLTVGWDSRPWHGPRANQRFARRTRDLAEALGRLKTYLDANGERMAILEAWNEWGEGSYIEPNAEFGFKDLEAIRRTFAEPGDWPVNIGPDDVGLGDKYDLRKDKKQVAPVAPR
;
A
#
# COMPACT_ATOMS: atom_id res chain seq x y z
N ARG A 1 33.59 -14.74 -12.75
CA ARG A 1 32.84 -15.92 -13.26
C ARG A 1 32.45 -16.75 -12.05
N PHE A 2 31.16 -16.93 -11.79
CA PHE A 2 30.64 -17.67 -10.63
C PHE A 2 30.12 -19.01 -11.15
N ASP A 3 30.97 -20.04 -11.14
CA ASP A 3 30.60 -21.39 -11.59
C ASP A 3 30.31 -22.25 -10.35
N PRO A 4 29.05 -22.62 -10.07
CA PRO A 4 28.73 -23.49 -8.94
C PRO A 4 29.41 -24.86 -9.12
N PRO A 5 30.13 -25.38 -8.12
CA PRO A 5 30.90 -26.63 -8.26
C PRO A 5 30.04 -27.84 -8.63
N SER A 6 28.73 -27.78 -8.37
CA SER A 6 27.80 -28.89 -8.55
C SER A 6 27.20 -28.99 -9.97
N GLY A 7 27.44 -28.02 -10.86
CA GLY A 7 26.79 -27.97 -12.19
C GLY A 7 25.27 -27.74 -12.15
N VAL A 8 24.70 -27.51 -10.95
CA VAL A 8 23.27 -27.26 -10.75
C VAL A 8 22.96 -25.80 -11.09
N ARG A 9 21.81 -25.57 -11.74
CA ARG A 9 21.28 -24.20 -11.92
C ARG A 9 20.97 -23.61 -10.54
N CYS A 10 21.78 -22.66 -10.08
CA CYS A 10 21.48 -21.86 -8.90
C CYS A 10 20.96 -20.47 -9.30
N ARG A 11 20.10 -19.88 -8.47
CA ARG A 11 19.73 -18.46 -8.59
C ARG A 11 20.64 -17.65 -7.67
N LEU A 12 21.45 -16.75 -8.24
CA LEU A 12 22.23 -15.80 -7.47
C LEU A 12 21.28 -14.79 -6.82
N HIS A 13 21.16 -14.83 -5.49
CA HIS A 13 20.24 -13.96 -4.75
C HIS A 13 20.89 -12.60 -4.40
N SER A 14 22.15 -12.61 -3.98
CA SER A 14 22.92 -11.39 -3.68
C SER A 14 24.41 -11.71 -3.67
N ILE A 15 25.26 -10.73 -4.02
CA ILE A 15 26.69 -10.76 -3.76
C ILE A 15 27.00 -9.66 -2.74
N ARG A 16 27.68 -10.02 -1.65
CA ARG A 16 28.28 -9.06 -0.72
C ARG A 16 29.79 -9.14 -0.87
N ILE A 17 30.39 -8.12 -1.46
CA ILE A 17 31.84 -7.99 -1.52
C ILE A 17 32.24 -7.26 -0.24
N VAL A 18 32.97 -7.94 0.65
CA VAL A 18 33.48 -7.36 1.89
C VAL A 18 34.94 -7.04 1.66
N ASP A 19 35.28 -5.76 1.66
CA ASP A 19 36.69 -5.34 1.74
C ASP A 19 37.12 -5.50 3.20
N LEU A 20 38.03 -6.44 3.46
CA LEU A 20 38.49 -6.79 4.82
C LEU A 20 39.54 -5.79 5.36
N SER A 21 39.82 -4.70 4.63
CA SER A 21 41.01 -3.86 4.85
C SER A 21 40.84 -2.66 5.79
N GLU A 22 39.64 -2.38 6.31
CA GLU A 22 39.45 -1.39 7.39
C GLU A 22 39.04 -2.10 8.69
N SER A 23 39.74 -1.81 9.79
CA SER A 23 39.32 -2.30 11.12
C SER A 23 37.99 -1.66 11.45
N ALA A 24 36.89 -2.38 11.20
CA ALA A 24 35.58 -1.89 11.52
C ALA A 24 35.51 -1.66 13.04
N GLY A 25 35.31 -0.41 13.45
CA GLY A 25 35.21 -0.02 14.85
C GLY A 25 33.86 -0.38 15.46
N PRO A 26 33.67 -0.10 16.77
CA PRO A 26 32.34 -0.14 17.36
C PRO A 26 31.40 0.81 16.61
N PRO A 27 30.09 0.53 16.55
CA PRO A 27 29.13 1.31 15.76
C PRO A 27 28.74 2.61 16.47
N VAL A 28 29.72 3.49 16.74
CA VAL A 28 29.55 4.78 17.44
C VAL A 28 30.44 5.83 16.76
N TRP A 29 29.85 6.95 16.36
CA TRP A 29 30.48 8.00 15.58
C TRP A 29 30.14 9.39 16.12
N SER A 30 31.18 10.21 16.34
CA SER A 30 31.04 11.65 16.65
C SER A 30 31.23 12.55 15.42
N PHE A 31 31.78 12.01 14.32
CA PHE A 31 32.08 12.72 13.07
C PHE A 31 32.91 14.01 13.20
N LYS A 32 33.57 14.23 14.34
CA LYS A 32 34.46 15.39 14.59
C LYS A 32 35.88 15.16 14.11
N GLU A 33 36.34 13.92 14.17
CA GLU A 33 37.68 13.52 13.74
C GLU A 33 37.62 12.83 12.37
N PRO A 34 38.63 13.03 11.50
CA PRO A 34 38.75 12.27 10.26
C PRO A 34 38.99 10.77 10.57
N GLY A 35 38.34 9.87 9.82
CA GLY A 35 38.59 8.41 9.93
C GLY A 35 37.35 7.52 10.12
N ASP A 36 36.15 7.98 9.78
CA ASP A 36 34.96 7.11 9.73
C ASP A 36 34.94 6.17 8.49
N SER A 37 34.18 5.08 8.60
CA SER A 37 33.96 4.08 7.52
C SER A 37 32.69 4.33 6.71
N TRP A 38 32.04 5.50 6.83
CA TRP A 38 30.84 5.81 6.05
C TRP A 38 31.22 6.16 4.61
N ARG A 39 30.49 5.61 3.65
CA ARG A 39 30.75 5.81 2.21
C ARG A 39 29.43 6.11 1.51
N SER A 40 29.51 6.80 0.39
CA SER A 40 28.37 6.96 -0.52
C SER A 40 27.91 5.60 -1.05
N MET A 41 26.60 5.42 -1.15
CA MET A 41 25.97 4.32 -1.88
C MET A 41 24.79 4.88 -2.70
N TYR A 42 24.69 4.53 -3.97
CA TYR A 42 23.78 5.21 -4.91
C TYR A 42 24.04 6.73 -4.99
N ALA A 43 22.99 7.54 -5.05
CA ALA A 43 23.02 8.96 -5.39
C ALA A 43 23.42 9.89 -4.23
N ALA A 44 24.46 9.53 -3.47
CA ALA A 44 24.97 10.35 -2.37
C ALA A 44 26.38 10.87 -2.66
N ALA A 45 26.64 12.13 -2.30
CA ALA A 45 27.98 12.71 -2.22
C ALA A 45 28.28 13.04 -0.75
N VAL A 46 29.37 12.51 -0.20
CA VAL A 46 29.74 12.65 1.21
C VAL A 46 30.87 13.66 1.41
N GLU A 47 30.71 14.54 2.38
CA GLU A 47 31.64 15.61 2.76
C GLU A 47 31.84 15.58 4.28
N ARG A 48 33.10 15.58 4.73
CA ARG A 48 33.43 15.69 6.16
C ARG A 48 33.70 17.15 6.50
N THR A 49 33.02 17.65 7.52
CA THR A 49 33.18 19.03 7.98
C THR A 49 33.50 19.03 9.47
N GLY A 50 34.10 20.10 10.00
CA GLY A 50 34.31 20.25 11.45
C GLY A 50 33.00 20.34 12.27
N GLN A 51 31.84 20.35 11.62
CA GLN A 51 30.50 20.39 12.23
C GLN A 51 29.77 19.04 12.14
N GLY A 52 30.41 18.00 11.58
CA GLY A 52 29.86 16.66 11.44
C GLY A 52 29.93 16.12 10.00
N PHE A 53 29.23 15.02 9.79
CA PHE A 53 29.14 14.31 8.52
C PHE A 53 28.00 14.86 7.67
N VAL A 54 28.30 15.26 6.44
CA VAL A 54 27.32 15.81 5.51
C VAL A 54 27.23 14.88 4.30
N ALA A 55 26.01 14.48 3.95
CA ALA A 55 25.71 13.77 2.71
C ALA A 55 24.69 14.56 1.90
N ARG A 56 25.02 14.83 0.63
CA ARG A 56 24.13 15.52 -0.32
C ARG A 56 23.57 14.50 -1.29
N ALA A 57 22.27 14.55 -1.51
CA ALA A 57 21.65 13.80 -2.59
C ALA A 57 22.06 14.43 -3.93
N THR A 58 22.45 13.60 -4.89
CA THR A 58 22.77 14.00 -6.27
C THR A 58 21.68 13.61 -7.27
N ALA A 59 20.79 12.71 -6.86
CA ALA A 59 19.56 12.28 -7.49
C ALA A 59 18.66 11.67 -6.39
N PRO A 60 17.37 11.40 -6.66
CA PRO A 60 16.53 10.72 -5.69
C PRO A 60 17.15 9.43 -5.17
N GLN A 61 16.79 9.04 -3.94
CA GLN A 61 17.23 7.78 -3.31
C GLN A 61 18.73 7.74 -2.97
N ALA A 62 19.26 8.84 -2.45
CA ALA A 62 20.59 8.89 -1.90
C ALA A 62 20.73 7.95 -0.70
N MET A 63 21.85 7.24 -0.61
CA MET A 63 22.13 6.38 0.53
C MET A 63 23.59 6.50 0.96
N ILE A 64 23.84 6.31 2.24
CA ILE A 64 25.19 6.15 2.79
C ILE A 64 25.25 4.82 3.51
N VAL A 65 26.40 4.17 3.49
CA VAL A 65 26.62 2.84 4.06
C VAL A 65 27.93 2.79 4.82
N THR A 66 27.99 1.97 5.85
CA THR A 66 29.20 1.71 6.64
C THR A 66 29.30 0.24 7.02
N THR A 67 30.53 -0.26 7.13
CA THR A 67 30.84 -1.53 7.81
C THR A 67 31.06 -1.27 9.30
N VAL A 68 30.66 -2.24 10.12
CA VAL A 68 30.82 -2.21 11.59
C VAL A 68 31.47 -3.49 12.08
N ALA A 69 32.16 -3.43 13.22
CA ALA A 69 32.56 -4.65 13.92
C ALA A 69 31.31 -5.53 14.12
N PRO A 70 31.32 -6.81 13.71
CA PRO A 70 30.14 -7.65 13.85
C PRO A 70 29.64 -7.68 15.29
N PHE A 71 28.35 -7.41 15.51
CA PHE A 71 27.75 -7.39 16.83
C PHE A 71 26.37 -8.04 16.85
N ASP A 72 25.99 -8.60 17.99
CA ASP A 72 24.68 -9.20 18.21
C ASP A 72 23.60 -8.12 18.34
N ALA A 73 22.63 -8.11 17.43
CA ALA A 73 21.49 -7.20 17.43
C ALA A 73 20.71 -7.24 18.76
N ALA A 74 20.64 -8.40 19.43
CA ALA A 74 19.89 -8.53 20.67
C ALA A 74 20.56 -7.80 21.85
N ARG A 75 21.90 -7.67 21.84
CA ARG A 75 22.68 -6.97 22.89
C ARG A 75 22.81 -5.47 22.63
N ARG A 76 22.82 -5.08 21.36
CA ARG A 76 23.08 -3.72 20.92
C ARG A 76 21.97 -3.27 19.99
N SER A 77 21.05 -2.47 20.52
CA SER A 77 19.83 -2.06 19.82
C SER A 77 19.45 -0.60 20.02
N MET A 78 20.14 0.17 20.87
CA MET A 78 19.79 1.56 21.14
C MET A 78 20.37 2.46 20.06
N LEU A 79 19.59 2.78 19.02
CA LEU A 79 19.95 3.80 18.04
C LEU A 79 19.88 5.17 18.69
N ARG A 80 21.01 5.88 18.75
CA ARG A 80 21.09 7.32 19.00
C ARG A 80 21.54 8.03 17.74
N LEU A 81 20.74 8.97 17.23
CA LEU A 81 21.03 9.66 15.97
C LEU A 81 20.76 11.16 16.07
N ASP A 82 21.81 11.97 16.12
CA ASP A 82 21.71 13.43 15.95
C ASP A 82 21.86 13.76 14.46
N ALA A 83 20.71 13.83 13.78
CA ALA A 83 20.65 14.11 12.35
C ALA A 83 19.55 15.11 11.99
N ARG A 84 19.79 15.85 10.91
CA ARG A 84 18.87 16.78 10.28
C ARG A 84 18.90 16.62 8.77
N CYS A 85 17.73 16.54 8.14
CA CYS A 85 17.60 16.55 6.69
C CYS A 85 16.39 17.42 6.31
N PRO A 86 16.59 18.72 6.04
CA PRO A 86 15.48 19.62 5.72
C PRO A 86 14.72 19.14 4.48
N GLY A 87 13.39 19.12 4.56
CA GLY A 87 12.51 18.60 3.51
C GLY A 87 12.16 17.12 3.66
N GLU A 88 12.86 16.39 4.53
CA GLU A 88 12.54 14.99 4.85
C GLU A 88 11.75 14.87 6.16
N HIS A 89 10.84 13.91 6.18
CA HIS A 89 10.08 13.53 7.37
C HIS A 89 10.50 12.18 7.94
N VAL A 90 11.17 11.36 7.13
CA VAL A 90 11.60 10.01 7.49
C VAL A 90 12.95 9.76 6.83
N LEU A 91 13.87 9.16 7.57
CA LEU A 91 15.06 8.52 7.01
C LEU A 91 14.78 7.02 6.86
N GLY A 92 15.27 6.40 5.79
CA GLY A 92 15.33 4.95 5.73
C GLY A 92 16.56 4.47 6.48
N PHE A 93 16.39 3.71 7.57
CA PHE A 93 17.50 3.07 8.26
C PHE A 93 17.57 1.60 7.87
N TYR A 94 18.77 1.17 7.48
CA TYR A 94 19.01 -0.15 6.93
C TYR A 94 20.11 -0.87 7.67
N TRP A 95 20.00 -2.20 7.75
CA TRP A 95 21.06 -3.04 8.27
C TRP A 95 21.19 -4.33 7.47
N ALA A 96 22.39 -4.90 7.51
CA ALA A 96 22.66 -6.24 6.99
C ALA A 96 23.20 -7.13 8.10
N THR A 97 22.80 -8.39 8.09
CA THR A 97 23.27 -9.39 9.06
C THR A 97 24.15 -10.45 8.38
N GLN A 98 24.85 -11.28 9.15
CA GLN A 98 25.58 -12.44 8.61
C GLN A 98 24.61 -13.53 8.12
N GLU A 99 23.48 -13.66 8.79
CA GLU A 99 22.54 -14.76 8.63
C GLU A 99 21.55 -14.53 7.48
N GLU A 100 21.28 -13.26 7.13
CA GLU A 100 20.29 -12.93 6.12
C GLU A 100 20.90 -12.06 4.99
N SER A 101 20.46 -12.32 3.76
CA SER A 101 20.96 -11.66 2.55
C SER A 101 20.42 -10.24 2.38
N GLY A 102 21.20 -9.34 1.77
CA GLY A 102 20.77 -7.97 1.44
C GLY A 102 20.60 -7.06 2.66
N LEU A 103 20.12 -5.84 2.41
CA LEU A 103 19.75 -4.86 3.44
C LEU A 103 18.27 -5.03 3.80
N PHE A 104 17.95 -4.85 5.08
CA PHE A 104 16.59 -4.72 5.57
C PHE A 104 16.35 -3.28 6.03
N GLY A 105 15.26 -2.66 5.57
CA GLY A 105 14.98 -1.25 5.83
C GLY A 105 13.77 -1.00 6.72
N GLN A 106 13.85 0.02 7.58
CA GLN A 106 12.74 0.53 8.41
C GLN A 106 12.78 2.07 8.51
N PRO A 107 11.62 2.72 8.74
CA PRO A 107 11.55 4.17 8.88
C PRO A 107 12.13 4.65 10.23
N ILE A 108 12.86 5.76 10.18
CA ILE A 108 13.20 6.57 11.35
C ILE A 108 12.57 7.96 11.17
N SER A 109 11.61 8.30 12.03
CA SER A 109 10.88 9.58 11.94
C SER A 109 11.76 10.77 12.32
N LEU A 110 11.67 11.84 11.51
CA LEU A 110 12.28 13.15 11.79
C LEU A 110 11.25 14.17 12.32
N GLU A 111 9.99 13.78 12.51
CA GLU A 111 8.90 14.71 12.82
C GLU A 111 8.77 15.10 14.28
N GLY A 112 8.17 16.27 14.52
CA GLY A 112 7.81 16.74 15.86
C GLY A 112 9.02 17.15 16.71
N ARG A 113 10.14 17.51 16.07
CA ARG A 113 11.42 17.67 16.76
C ARG A 113 11.83 19.12 16.87
N GLU A 114 11.99 19.57 18.11
CA GLU A 114 12.85 20.70 18.43
C GLU A 114 14.28 20.32 18.06
N ALA A 115 14.99 21.18 17.34
CA ALA A 115 16.21 20.86 16.59
C ALA A 115 17.45 20.44 17.43
N GLU A 116 17.29 20.12 18.72
CA GLU A 116 18.37 20.03 19.70
C GLU A 116 18.55 18.65 20.38
N ARG A 117 17.63 17.68 20.22
CA ARG A 117 17.77 16.35 20.85
C ARG A 117 18.03 15.20 19.84
N PRO A 118 18.97 14.27 20.13
CA PRO A 118 19.16 13.07 19.31
C PRO A 118 17.88 12.22 19.19
N ILE A 119 17.72 11.49 18.08
CA ILE A 119 16.68 10.45 17.93
C ILE A 119 17.13 9.29 18.78
N GLU A 120 16.26 8.76 19.63
CA GLU A 120 16.49 7.52 20.35
C GLU A 120 15.44 6.49 19.95
N VAL A 121 15.88 5.34 19.43
CA VAL A 121 15.02 4.22 19.07
C VAL A 121 15.66 2.93 19.58
N ASP A 122 14.92 2.15 20.37
CA ASP A 122 15.30 0.76 20.59
C ASP A 122 14.88 -0.07 19.39
N LEU A 123 15.86 -0.48 18.57
CA LEU A 123 15.65 -1.18 17.31
C LEU A 123 14.99 -2.56 17.48
N ARG A 124 14.95 -3.10 18.70
CA ARG A 124 14.13 -4.28 19.03
C ARG A 124 12.64 -4.03 18.77
N CYS A 125 12.19 -2.79 18.61
CA CYS A 125 10.83 -2.49 18.13
C CYS A 125 10.56 -3.06 16.72
N PHE A 126 11.59 -3.32 15.91
CA PHE A 126 11.48 -3.97 14.62
C PHE A 126 11.73 -5.48 14.75
N PRO A 127 10.78 -6.37 14.38
CA PRO A 127 10.96 -7.83 14.49
C PRO A 127 12.16 -8.41 13.76
N GLN A 128 12.66 -7.71 12.75
CA GLN A 128 13.79 -8.13 11.91
C GLN A 128 15.14 -7.64 12.44
N TRP A 129 15.17 -6.90 13.56
CA TRP A 129 16.39 -6.56 14.27
C TRP A 129 16.87 -7.77 15.08
N LYS A 130 17.60 -8.68 14.40
CA LYS A 130 18.07 -9.96 14.94
C LYS A 130 19.36 -10.39 14.24
N GLY A 131 20.08 -11.33 14.81
CA GLY A 131 21.31 -11.88 14.23
C GLY A 131 22.52 -10.96 14.38
N THR A 132 23.56 -11.23 13.60
CA THR A 132 24.86 -10.57 13.71
C THR A 132 24.94 -9.42 12.70
N VAL A 133 24.77 -8.19 13.17
CA VAL A 133 24.82 -6.98 12.34
C VAL A 133 26.24 -6.73 11.84
N THR A 134 26.38 -6.44 10.56
CA THR A 134 27.69 -6.20 9.90
C THR A 134 27.76 -4.91 9.11
N HIS A 135 26.60 -4.39 8.69
CA HIS A 135 26.51 -3.15 7.92
C HIS A 135 25.33 -2.34 8.41
N LEU A 136 25.48 -1.03 8.37
CA LEU A 136 24.40 -0.06 8.58
C LEU A 136 24.34 0.87 7.36
N ALA A 137 23.14 1.34 7.04
CA ALA A 137 22.93 2.33 6.00
C ALA A 137 21.80 3.30 6.36
N VAL A 138 21.88 4.50 5.80
CA VAL A 138 20.86 5.55 5.94
C VAL A 138 20.53 6.06 4.55
N ALA A 139 19.25 6.00 4.16
CA ALA A 139 18.74 6.57 2.92
C ALA A 139 17.93 7.85 3.18
N PHE A 140 18.04 8.78 2.24
CA PHE A 140 17.41 10.09 2.23
C PHE A 140 17.29 10.60 0.78
N GLY A 141 16.75 11.80 0.57
CA GLY A 141 16.80 12.45 -0.73
C GLY A 141 15.59 12.11 -1.61
N THR A 142 14.40 12.52 -1.19
CA THR A 142 13.13 12.33 -1.90
C THR A 142 13.17 12.95 -3.29
N LEU A 143 13.65 14.19 -3.39
CA LEU A 143 13.71 14.97 -4.63
C LEU A 143 15.12 15.06 -5.21
N GLY A 144 16.09 14.38 -4.60
CA GLY A 144 17.47 14.32 -5.09
C GLY A 144 18.30 15.59 -4.88
N ARG A 145 17.87 16.46 -3.96
CA ARG A 145 18.52 17.74 -3.65
C ARG A 145 18.69 17.99 -2.16
N GLU A 146 18.19 17.07 -1.34
CA GLU A 146 18.23 17.14 0.11
C GLU A 146 19.65 16.95 0.62
N THR A 147 19.94 17.59 1.75
CA THR A 147 21.22 17.47 2.45
C THR A 147 20.96 16.88 3.82
N LEU A 148 21.55 15.72 4.08
CA LEU A 148 21.57 15.08 5.38
C LEU A 148 22.82 15.51 6.14
N THR A 149 22.62 16.09 7.32
CA THR A 149 23.69 16.38 8.28
C THR A 149 23.55 15.42 9.46
N ILE A 150 24.62 14.71 9.80
CA ILE A 150 24.71 13.83 10.97
C ILE A 150 25.83 14.35 11.87
N ARG A 151 25.47 14.82 13.06
CA ARG A 151 26.44 15.28 14.07
C ARG A 151 26.96 14.12 14.90
N SER A 152 26.12 13.15 15.21
CA SER A 152 26.53 11.92 15.89
C SER A 152 25.56 10.78 15.59
N MET A 153 26.07 9.56 15.63
CA MET A 153 25.27 8.36 15.48
C MET A 153 25.87 7.23 16.30
N GLY A 154 25.05 6.37 16.89
CA GLY A 154 25.52 5.14 17.51
C GLY A 154 24.42 4.10 17.63
N ILE A 155 24.83 2.83 17.59
CA ILE A 155 24.00 1.72 18.08
C ILE A 155 24.62 1.30 19.40
N GLU A 156 24.02 1.73 20.51
CA GLU A 156 24.53 1.46 21.86
C GLU A 156 23.97 0.16 22.43
N GLU A 157 24.64 -0.36 23.46
CA GLU A 157 24.17 -1.54 24.19
C GLU A 157 22.85 -1.20 24.89
N ASN A 158 21.91 -2.14 24.84
CA ASN A 158 20.72 -2.05 25.67
C ASN A 158 21.01 -2.60 27.07
N ASN A 159 20.05 -2.44 27.99
CA ASN A 159 20.12 -3.12 29.28
C ASN A 159 19.58 -4.56 29.13
N PRO A 160 20.45 -5.60 29.21
CA PRO A 160 20.01 -6.99 29.02
C PRO A 160 19.11 -7.48 30.15
N ASP A 161 19.14 -6.83 31.32
CA ASP A 161 18.33 -7.19 32.49
C ASP A 161 16.94 -6.51 32.50
N SER A 162 16.68 -5.63 31.53
CA SER A 162 15.39 -4.96 31.37
C SER A 162 14.52 -5.67 30.32
N PRO A 163 13.31 -6.14 30.68
CA PRO A 163 12.38 -6.67 29.69
C PRO A 163 11.99 -5.60 28.67
N PHE A 164 11.97 -5.97 27.40
CA PHE A 164 11.57 -5.10 26.31
C PHE A 164 10.26 -5.60 25.70
N LEU A 165 9.31 -4.67 25.52
CA LEU A 165 8.03 -4.95 24.88
C LEU A 165 7.98 -4.25 23.53
N ARG A 166 7.58 -5.00 22.51
CA ARG A 166 7.27 -4.47 21.19
C ARG A 166 5.77 -4.31 21.06
N LEU A 167 5.34 -3.15 20.61
CA LEU A 167 3.97 -2.92 20.19
C LEU A 167 3.75 -3.49 18.78
N ARG A 168 2.84 -4.46 18.64
CA ARG A 168 2.48 -5.07 17.35
C ARG A 168 1.25 -4.42 16.74
N HIS A 169 0.36 -3.93 17.60
CA HIS A 169 -0.81 -3.18 17.23
C HIS A 169 -1.20 -2.26 18.39
N PHE A 170 -1.67 -1.05 18.06
CA PHE A 170 -2.28 -0.15 19.02
C PHE A 170 -3.25 0.79 18.30
N GLY A 171 -4.54 0.53 18.42
CA GLY A 171 -5.55 1.28 17.70
C GLY A 171 -6.96 0.84 18.03
N PHE A 172 -7.93 1.57 17.49
CA PHE A 172 -9.33 1.21 17.64
C PHE A 172 -9.64 -0.14 16.96
N GLU A 173 -10.54 -0.92 17.55
CA GLU A 173 -11.01 -2.17 16.93
C GLU A 173 -11.88 -1.92 15.70
N ARG A 174 -12.60 -0.79 15.69
CA ARG A 174 -13.38 -0.34 14.54
C ARG A 174 -12.55 0.59 13.69
N ALA A 175 -12.72 0.52 12.38
CA ALA A 175 -12.05 1.43 11.46
C ALA A 175 -12.60 2.87 11.55
N ILE A 176 -13.90 3.06 11.75
CA ILE A 176 -14.51 4.40 11.90
C ILE A 176 -14.92 4.65 13.35
N ASN A 177 -14.46 5.76 13.91
CA ASN A 177 -14.67 6.12 15.32
C ASN A 177 -15.04 7.60 15.41
N ARG A 178 -16.22 7.93 15.94
CA ARG A 178 -16.74 9.31 15.98
C ARG A 178 -16.89 9.81 17.42
N PRO A 179 -16.87 11.13 17.66
CA PRO A 179 -17.11 11.69 18.98
C PRO A 179 -18.45 11.26 19.60
N GLY A 180 -18.47 11.17 20.93
CA GLY A 180 -19.67 10.89 21.71
C GLY A 180 -20.10 9.42 21.75
N LYS A 181 -19.43 8.52 21.01
CA LYS A 181 -19.66 7.07 21.08
C LYS A 181 -18.47 6.39 21.74
N ALA A 182 -18.72 5.54 22.73
CA ALA A 182 -17.65 4.75 23.34
C ALA A 182 -17.12 3.71 22.34
N VAL A 183 -15.80 3.59 22.23
CA VAL A 183 -15.09 2.73 21.27
C VAL A 183 -14.04 1.88 21.96
N GLN A 184 -13.90 0.63 21.51
CA GLN A 184 -12.88 -0.28 22.02
C GLN A 184 -11.52 0.04 21.40
N LEU A 185 -10.51 0.11 22.26
CA LEU A 185 -9.11 0.29 21.92
C LEU A 185 -8.37 -1.01 22.23
N ARG A 186 -7.62 -1.51 21.24
CA ARG A 186 -6.87 -2.75 21.31
C ARG A 186 -5.38 -2.48 21.28
N ALA A 187 -4.62 -3.13 22.14
CA ALA A 187 -3.16 -3.11 22.14
C ALA A 187 -2.61 -4.54 22.15
N VAL A 188 -1.72 -4.87 21.22
CA VAL A 188 -1.05 -6.17 21.15
C VAL A 188 0.41 -5.97 21.47
N LEU A 189 0.86 -6.54 22.58
CA LEU A 189 2.23 -6.45 23.08
C LEU A 189 2.94 -7.79 22.88
N GLU A 190 4.15 -7.76 22.32
CA GLU A 190 5.02 -8.91 22.13
C GLU A 190 6.27 -8.74 22.99
N HIS A 191 6.74 -9.80 23.64
CA HIS A 191 8.08 -9.81 24.24
C HIS A 191 9.13 -9.67 23.14
N GLY A 192 9.89 -8.57 23.16
CA GLY A 192 10.87 -8.22 22.12
C GLY A 192 12.33 -8.38 22.56
N GLY A 193 12.61 -8.73 23.83
CA GLY A 193 13.96 -8.95 24.35
C GLY A 193 14.06 -8.88 25.87
N GLY A 194 15.19 -9.33 26.42
CA GLY A 194 15.45 -9.36 27.87
C GLY A 194 14.68 -10.47 28.61
N PRO A 195 14.57 -10.41 29.95
CA PRO A 195 13.82 -11.36 30.77
C PRO A 195 12.31 -11.32 30.47
N GLY A 196 11.56 -12.31 30.97
CA GLY A 196 10.09 -12.29 30.92
C GLY A 196 9.50 -11.06 31.62
N VAL A 197 8.35 -10.58 31.15
CA VAL A 197 7.64 -9.46 31.78
C VAL A 197 6.73 -10.01 32.88
N PRO A 198 6.87 -9.57 34.15
CA PRO A 198 6.00 -10.03 35.21
C PRO A 198 4.57 -9.52 35.04
N ALA A 199 3.61 -10.21 35.66
CA ALA A 199 2.23 -9.72 35.73
C ALA A 199 2.16 -8.38 36.47
N GLY A 200 1.22 -7.52 36.09
CA GLY A 200 1.12 -6.17 36.64
C GLY A 200 -0.11 -5.41 36.12
N GLN A 201 0.07 -4.10 35.89
CA GLN A 201 -0.96 -3.22 35.35
C GLN A 201 -0.46 -2.50 34.09
N ALA A 202 -1.37 -2.32 33.14
CA ALA A 202 -1.20 -1.48 31.97
C ALA A 202 -2.09 -0.26 32.10
N ASN A 203 -1.52 0.94 31.97
CA ASN A 203 -2.24 2.20 32.20
C ASN A 203 -2.39 2.98 30.91
N PHE A 204 -3.62 3.36 30.58
CA PHE A 204 -3.98 4.14 29.41
C PHE A 204 -4.31 5.58 29.81
N ALA A 205 -3.75 6.53 29.09
CA ALA A 205 -4.05 7.95 29.22
C ALA A 205 -4.24 8.58 27.84
N THR A 206 -4.94 9.70 27.78
CA THR A 206 -5.19 10.46 26.56
C THR A 206 -4.69 11.90 26.72
N ASP A 207 -4.59 12.62 25.63
CA ASP A 207 -4.30 14.06 25.58
C ASP A 207 -5.50 14.97 25.92
N GLY A 208 -6.62 14.39 26.37
CA GLY A 208 -7.87 15.11 26.65
C GLY A 208 -8.85 15.18 25.46
N ASN A 209 -8.46 14.76 24.25
CA ASN A 209 -9.36 14.67 23.09
C ASN A 209 -10.29 13.44 23.15
N ALA A 210 -10.00 12.50 24.05
CA ALA A 210 -10.85 11.37 24.40
C ALA A 210 -10.80 11.13 25.91
N ARG A 211 -11.88 10.62 26.51
CA ARG A 211 -11.88 10.16 27.90
C ARG A 211 -11.60 8.67 27.95
N CYS A 212 -10.68 8.23 28.82
CA CYS A 212 -10.46 6.82 29.07
C CYS A 212 -11.41 6.34 30.16
N GLU A 213 -12.37 5.47 29.81
CA GLU A 213 -13.35 4.93 30.76
C GLU A 213 -12.73 3.84 31.65
N GLN A 214 -11.71 3.14 31.13
CA GLN A 214 -10.98 2.08 31.85
C GLN A 214 -9.46 2.36 31.81
N PRO A 215 -8.96 3.31 32.61
CA PRO A 215 -7.57 3.78 32.52
C PRO A 215 -6.52 2.78 33.01
N SER A 216 -6.92 1.70 33.67
CA SER A 216 -6.00 0.66 34.17
C SER A 216 -6.59 -0.72 33.92
N VAL A 217 -5.80 -1.62 33.34
CA VAL A 217 -6.19 -3.00 33.05
C VAL A 217 -5.10 -3.98 33.48
N ASN A 218 -5.52 -5.20 33.82
CA ASN A 218 -4.60 -6.26 34.24
C ASN A 218 -3.66 -6.66 33.09
N LEU A 219 -2.37 -6.66 33.37
CA LEU A 219 -1.33 -7.21 32.50
C LEU A 219 -0.98 -8.62 32.99
N PRO A 220 -1.26 -9.70 32.24
CA PRO A 220 -0.71 -11.01 32.56
C PRO A 220 0.80 -11.05 32.31
N ALA A 221 1.51 -11.99 32.93
CA ALA A 221 2.93 -12.19 32.66
C ALA A 221 3.13 -12.54 31.17
N ILE A 222 4.21 -12.01 30.58
CA ILE A 222 4.55 -12.23 29.17
C ILE A 222 5.90 -12.95 29.13
N GLU A 223 5.84 -14.25 28.87
CA GLU A 223 7.03 -15.08 28.70
C GLU A 223 7.80 -14.70 27.42
N PRO A 224 9.12 -15.00 27.35
CA PRO A 224 9.91 -14.75 26.16
C PRO A 224 9.27 -15.29 24.87
N GLY A 225 9.17 -14.43 23.85
CA GLY A 225 8.56 -14.74 22.56
C GLY A 225 7.03 -14.91 22.57
N LYS A 226 6.33 -14.57 23.67
CA LYS A 226 4.86 -14.58 23.73
C LYS A 226 4.27 -13.20 23.46
N THR A 227 2.99 -13.22 23.12
CA THR A 227 2.17 -12.04 22.83
C THR A 227 1.00 -11.99 23.81
N VAL A 228 0.60 -10.78 24.21
CA VAL A 228 -0.63 -10.52 24.96
C VAL A 228 -1.46 -9.46 24.26
N GLU A 229 -2.77 -9.57 24.38
CA GLU A 229 -3.73 -8.59 23.91
C GLU A 229 -4.41 -7.91 25.11
N LEU A 230 -4.51 -6.58 25.04
CA LEU A 230 -5.14 -5.73 26.04
C LEU A 230 -6.23 -4.90 25.38
N HIS A 231 -7.33 -4.70 26.09
CA HIS A 231 -8.45 -3.88 25.64
C HIS A 231 -8.78 -2.81 26.68
N THR A 232 -9.17 -1.63 26.22
CA THR A 232 -9.76 -0.59 27.06
C THR A 232 -10.86 0.14 26.30
N LEU A 233 -11.69 0.89 27.01
CA LEU A 233 -12.78 1.66 26.44
C LEU A 233 -12.44 3.16 26.46
N LEU A 234 -12.50 3.79 25.29
CA LEU A 234 -12.35 5.24 25.14
C LEU A 234 -13.67 5.88 24.72
N LEU A 235 -13.91 7.11 25.16
CA LEU A 235 -14.96 7.99 24.65
C LEU A 235 -14.32 9.19 23.94
N PRO A 236 -14.22 9.19 22.61
CA PRO A 236 -13.75 10.33 21.83
C PRO A 236 -14.65 11.55 22.08
N GLN A 237 -14.03 12.72 22.24
CA GLN A 237 -14.73 13.97 22.55
C GLN A 237 -14.62 15.02 21.45
N THR A 238 -13.58 14.95 20.62
CA THR A 238 -13.30 15.91 19.54
C THR A 238 -13.03 15.18 18.21
N ASN A 239 -13.24 15.86 17.08
CA ASN A 239 -12.87 15.35 15.76
C ASN A 239 -11.34 15.36 15.58
N ASN A 240 -10.86 14.72 14.49
CA ASN A 240 -9.47 14.66 14.00
C ASN A 240 -8.62 13.55 14.62
N SER A 241 -8.21 13.69 15.88
CA SER A 241 -7.31 12.72 16.52
C SER A 241 -7.23 12.89 18.03
N THR A 242 -6.86 11.80 18.72
CA THR A 242 -6.39 11.82 20.12
C THR A 242 -5.07 11.08 20.23
N VAL A 243 -4.13 11.60 21.01
CA VAL A 243 -2.92 10.86 21.37
C VAL A 243 -3.22 9.97 22.57
N VAL A 244 -3.11 8.66 22.38
CA VAL A 244 -3.23 7.68 23.46
C VAL A 244 -1.85 7.24 23.92
N THR A 245 -1.63 7.26 25.22
CA THR A 245 -0.42 6.79 25.88
C THR A 245 -0.71 5.52 26.66
N LEU A 246 -0.04 4.42 26.30
CA LEU A 246 0.01 3.17 27.05
C LEU A 246 1.31 3.13 27.87
N ARG A 247 1.20 3.01 29.19
CA ARG A 247 2.32 2.78 30.12
C ARG A 247 2.26 1.36 30.66
N VAL A 248 3.30 0.58 30.39
CA VAL A 248 3.37 -0.83 30.77
C VAL A 248 4.82 -1.20 31.04
N ASN A 249 5.08 -1.81 32.20
CA ASN A 249 6.42 -2.27 32.60
C ASN A 249 7.55 -1.25 32.32
N ASN A 250 7.40 -0.02 32.83
CA ASN A 250 8.32 1.13 32.64
C ASN A 250 8.53 1.60 31.19
N GLN A 251 7.80 1.03 30.22
CA GLN A 251 7.79 1.48 28.84
C GLN A 251 6.56 2.34 28.56
N VAL A 252 6.71 3.25 27.61
CA VAL A 252 5.68 4.20 27.22
C VAL A 252 5.51 4.13 25.70
N PHE A 253 4.32 3.73 25.27
CA PHE A 253 3.92 3.74 23.87
C PHE A 253 2.93 4.89 23.67
N LYS A 254 3.13 5.70 22.62
CA LYS A 254 2.26 6.83 22.29
C LYS A 254 1.84 6.71 20.84
N GLU A 255 0.55 6.70 20.59
CA GLU A 255 0.01 6.64 19.23
C GLU A 255 -1.05 7.72 19.02
N PRO A 256 -0.93 8.52 17.94
CA PRO A 256 -2.02 9.37 17.49
C PRO A 256 -3.07 8.50 16.80
N LEU A 257 -4.27 8.42 17.38
CA LEU A 257 -5.40 7.69 16.80
C LEU A 257 -6.37 8.64 16.13
N ARG A 258 -6.83 8.30 14.91
CA ARG A 258 -7.80 9.08 14.14
C ARG A 258 -9.17 9.06 14.82
N ILE A 259 -9.78 10.23 14.94
CA ILE A 259 -11.21 10.36 15.27
C ILE A 259 -11.89 10.98 14.05
N ASP A 260 -12.81 10.24 13.45
CA ASP A 260 -13.55 10.62 12.24
C ASP A 260 -14.55 11.74 12.55
N GLU A 261 -14.91 12.52 11.53
CA GLU A 261 -15.80 13.67 11.68
C GLU A 261 -17.19 13.28 12.19
N THR A 262 -17.91 14.21 12.80
CA THR A 262 -19.31 13.95 13.21
C THR A 262 -20.24 14.03 11.99
N VAL A 263 -21.23 13.13 11.91
CA VAL A 263 -22.29 13.21 10.90
C VAL A 263 -23.37 14.19 11.37
N ALA A 264 -23.23 15.47 10.99
CA ALA A 264 -24.19 16.51 11.40
C ALA A 264 -25.50 16.45 10.60
N ASP A 265 -25.43 16.07 9.32
CA ASP A 265 -26.60 15.87 8.47
C ASP A 265 -27.17 14.45 8.67
N GLU A 266 -28.14 14.31 9.58
CA GLU A 266 -28.81 13.03 9.86
C GLU A 266 -29.48 12.41 8.63
N SER A 267 -29.79 13.20 7.58
CA SER A 267 -30.36 12.67 6.35
C SER A 267 -29.40 11.73 5.61
N LEU A 268 -28.09 11.83 5.86
CA LEU A 268 -27.08 10.89 5.35
C LEU A 268 -27.25 9.48 5.94
N LEU A 269 -27.79 9.38 7.16
CA LEU A 269 -28.01 8.11 7.85
C LEU A 269 -29.31 7.41 7.43
N SER A 270 -30.14 8.09 6.64
CA SER A 270 -31.41 7.53 6.15
C SER A 270 -31.18 6.46 5.09
N ARG A 271 -31.61 5.25 5.40
CA ARG A 271 -31.56 4.04 4.56
C ARG A 271 -32.52 4.05 3.35
N GLY A 272 -33.21 5.16 3.11
CA GLY A 272 -34.10 5.35 1.96
C GLY A 272 -35.33 4.43 1.93
N PRO A 273 -36.08 4.41 0.82
CA PRO A 273 -37.31 3.63 0.70
C PRO A 273 -37.07 2.12 0.87
N GLY A 274 -37.93 1.48 1.67
CA GLY A 274 -37.84 0.05 1.99
C GLY A 274 -36.79 -0.32 3.04
N ASN A 275 -36.15 0.68 3.68
CA ASN A 275 -35.09 0.47 4.67
C ASN A 275 -33.88 -0.30 4.11
N TYR A 276 -33.47 0.05 2.89
CA TYR A 276 -32.34 -0.59 2.21
C TYR A 276 -31.03 -0.31 2.94
N GLU A 277 -30.13 -1.27 2.94
CA GLU A 277 -29.02 -1.29 3.88
C GLU A 277 -28.02 -0.14 3.67
N VAL A 278 -27.80 0.23 2.42
CA VAL A 278 -26.86 1.27 2.01
C VAL A 278 -27.64 2.55 1.72
N PRO A 279 -27.35 3.68 2.38
CA PRO A 279 -27.94 4.96 2.02
C PRO A 279 -27.60 5.37 0.58
N PRO A 280 -28.50 6.07 -0.15
CA PRO A 280 -28.22 6.52 -1.51
C PRO A 280 -26.91 7.32 -1.63
N PRO A 281 -26.14 7.12 -2.71
CA PRO A 281 -24.95 7.92 -2.94
C PRO A 281 -25.29 9.35 -3.33
N ARG A 282 -24.43 10.30 -2.96
CA ARG A 282 -24.45 11.70 -3.41
C ARG A 282 -23.21 12.01 -4.26
N PRO A 283 -23.16 11.57 -5.54
CA PRO A 283 -21.98 11.74 -6.38
C PRO A 283 -21.49 13.19 -6.45
N VAL A 284 -20.18 13.38 -6.36
CA VAL A 284 -19.58 14.71 -6.53
C VAL A 284 -19.45 15.07 -8.00
N LYS A 285 -19.49 16.37 -8.29
CA LYS A 285 -19.26 16.88 -9.65
C LYS A 285 -17.77 16.90 -9.94
N THR A 286 -17.38 16.36 -11.09
CA THR A 286 -16.01 16.38 -11.59
C THR A 286 -16.01 16.36 -13.10
N ARG A 287 -15.00 17.01 -13.70
CA ARG A 287 -14.71 16.93 -15.14
C ARG A 287 -13.69 15.83 -15.50
N TYR A 288 -13.12 15.18 -14.48
CA TYR A 288 -12.14 14.11 -14.65
C TYR A 288 -12.83 12.75 -14.55
N GLN A 289 -12.38 11.80 -15.36
CA GLN A 289 -12.74 10.39 -15.28
C GLN A 289 -11.60 9.65 -14.56
N ILE A 290 -11.62 9.67 -13.23
CA ILE A 290 -10.67 8.90 -12.42
C ILE A 290 -11.21 7.49 -12.23
N GLY A 291 -10.49 6.50 -12.75
CA GLY A 291 -10.78 5.09 -12.55
C GLY A 291 -9.89 4.47 -11.49
N ILE A 292 -10.23 3.26 -11.06
CA ILE A 292 -9.38 2.48 -10.17
C ILE A 292 -9.51 0.98 -10.45
N TYR A 293 -8.40 0.24 -10.36
CA TYR A 293 -8.43 -1.22 -10.43
C TYR A 293 -9.15 -1.82 -9.22
N TYR A 294 -9.89 -2.90 -9.46
CA TYR A 294 -10.64 -3.66 -8.47
C TYR A 294 -10.22 -5.12 -8.52
N PHE A 295 -9.68 -5.63 -7.42
CA PHE A 295 -9.25 -7.01 -7.29
C PHE A 295 -10.41 -7.87 -6.73
N PRO A 296 -11.03 -8.79 -7.52
CA PRO A 296 -12.16 -9.60 -7.07
C PRO A 296 -11.71 -10.82 -6.24
N GLY A 297 -10.70 -10.60 -5.41
CA GLY A 297 -9.99 -11.65 -4.71
C GLY A 297 -10.64 -12.10 -3.41
N TRP A 298 -11.75 -11.49 -3.00
CA TRP A 298 -12.39 -11.70 -1.70
C TRP A 298 -13.76 -12.39 -1.84
N SER A 299 -13.90 -13.13 -2.94
CA SER A 299 -15.02 -14.01 -3.25
C SER A 299 -15.20 -15.11 -2.19
N PRO A 300 -16.42 -15.65 -1.97
CA PRO A 300 -16.71 -16.69 -0.97
C PRO A 300 -15.80 -17.92 -0.97
N ASP A 301 -15.26 -18.31 -2.11
CA ASP A 301 -14.35 -19.46 -2.24
C ASP A 301 -12.87 -19.09 -1.94
N GLN A 302 -12.59 -17.80 -1.71
CA GLN A 302 -11.25 -17.25 -1.49
C GLN A 302 -11.05 -16.64 -0.09
N LEU A 303 -12.00 -16.82 0.83
CA LEU A 303 -12.00 -16.14 2.14
C LEU A 303 -10.77 -16.45 3.01
N SER A 304 -10.06 -17.55 2.78
CA SER A 304 -8.77 -17.84 3.43
C SER A 304 -7.70 -16.76 3.18
N ARG A 305 -7.87 -15.92 2.16
CA ARG A 305 -7.01 -14.75 1.91
C ARG A 305 -7.08 -13.72 3.03
N TRP A 306 -8.23 -13.59 3.69
CA TRP A 306 -8.37 -12.71 4.85
C TRP A 306 -7.50 -13.18 6.02
N GLU A 307 -7.30 -14.49 6.20
CA GLU A 307 -6.45 -15.02 7.27
C GLU A 307 -5.00 -14.54 7.16
N LYS A 308 -4.50 -14.35 5.93
CA LYS A 308 -3.17 -13.82 5.68
C LYS A 308 -3.04 -12.32 6.03
N GLN A 309 -4.16 -11.61 6.19
CA GLN A 309 -4.21 -10.23 6.67
C GLN A 309 -4.27 -10.11 8.20
N ALA A 310 -4.50 -11.20 8.94
CA ALA A 310 -4.75 -11.15 10.39
C ALA A 310 -3.65 -10.43 11.19
N GLY A 311 -2.41 -10.41 10.69
CA GLY A 311 -1.27 -9.72 11.30
C GLY A 311 -1.12 -8.24 10.91
N PHE A 312 -2.04 -7.68 10.12
CA PHE A 312 -1.98 -6.34 9.53
C PHE A 312 -3.30 -5.58 9.76
N SER A 313 -3.76 -5.54 11.01
CA SER A 313 -5.06 -4.95 11.39
C SER A 313 -5.18 -3.45 11.10
N GLU A 314 -4.07 -2.73 10.88
CA GLU A 314 -4.11 -1.37 10.34
C GLU A 314 -4.82 -1.31 8.98
N ARG A 315 -4.82 -2.41 8.23
CA ARG A 315 -5.48 -2.54 6.92
C ARG A 315 -6.95 -2.94 7.01
N ASP A 316 -7.51 -3.15 8.19
CA ASP A 316 -8.87 -3.69 8.29
C ASP A 316 -9.87 -2.76 7.57
N PRO A 317 -10.67 -3.27 6.62
CA PRO A 317 -11.63 -2.45 5.88
C PRO A 317 -12.72 -1.91 6.80
N VAL A 318 -13.31 -0.77 6.43
CA VAL A 318 -14.50 -0.23 7.11
C VAL A 318 -15.69 -1.19 7.03
N LEU A 319 -15.77 -2.01 5.98
CA LEU A 319 -16.76 -3.08 5.85
C LEU A 319 -16.46 -4.31 6.74
N GLY A 320 -15.29 -4.40 7.35
CA GLY A 320 -14.77 -5.63 7.94
C GLY A 320 -14.32 -6.62 6.88
N TRP A 321 -14.09 -7.88 7.27
CA TRP A 321 -13.68 -8.92 6.31
C TRP A 321 -14.91 -9.38 5.52
N TYR A 322 -15.22 -8.67 4.44
CA TYR A 322 -16.42 -8.88 3.66
C TYR A 322 -16.32 -10.06 2.70
N LYS A 323 -17.51 -10.49 2.25
CA LYS A 323 -17.69 -11.45 1.17
C LYS A 323 -18.10 -10.71 -0.10
N GLU A 324 -17.26 -10.76 -1.13
CA GLU A 324 -17.63 -10.24 -2.44
C GLU A 324 -18.76 -11.06 -3.08
N GLY A 325 -19.49 -10.43 -3.99
CA GLY A 325 -20.69 -11.00 -4.60
C GLY A 325 -22.00 -10.70 -3.86
N LEU A 326 -21.93 -9.98 -2.73
CA LEU A 326 -23.10 -9.33 -2.13
C LEU A 326 -23.34 -7.97 -2.81
N PRO A 327 -24.53 -7.70 -3.37
CA PRO A 327 -24.85 -6.40 -3.97
C PRO A 327 -24.61 -5.22 -3.02
N GLU A 328 -24.89 -5.40 -1.73
CA GLU A 328 -24.73 -4.35 -0.70
C GLU A 328 -23.26 -3.96 -0.47
N VAL A 329 -22.33 -4.92 -0.59
CA VAL A 329 -20.88 -4.64 -0.53
C VAL A 329 -20.49 -3.76 -1.71
N ALA A 330 -20.96 -4.10 -2.90
CA ALA A 330 -20.73 -3.27 -4.09
C ALA A 330 -21.41 -1.90 -3.98
N ASP A 331 -22.59 -1.79 -3.37
CA ASP A 331 -23.26 -0.51 -3.14
C ASP A 331 -22.50 0.40 -2.16
N TRP A 332 -21.89 -0.15 -1.12
CA TRP A 332 -20.97 0.60 -0.26
C TRP A 332 -19.74 1.09 -1.04
N HIS A 333 -19.13 0.21 -1.84
CA HIS A 333 -17.99 0.57 -2.68
C HIS A 333 -18.33 1.67 -3.70
N ILE A 334 -19.47 1.55 -4.39
CA ILE A 334 -19.98 2.57 -5.33
C ILE A 334 -20.20 3.88 -4.60
N LYS A 335 -20.89 3.85 -3.45
CA LYS A 335 -21.18 5.05 -2.66
C LYS A 335 -19.91 5.82 -2.35
N TRP A 336 -18.94 5.14 -1.76
CA TRP A 336 -17.66 5.76 -1.38
C TRP A 336 -16.87 6.24 -2.59
N ALA A 337 -16.87 5.49 -3.69
CA ALA A 337 -16.19 5.87 -4.92
C ALA A 337 -16.76 7.17 -5.52
N VAL A 338 -18.08 7.22 -5.77
CA VAL A 338 -18.71 8.34 -6.48
C VAL A 338 -18.84 9.59 -5.60
N GLU A 339 -18.96 9.44 -4.28
CA GLU A 339 -18.93 10.55 -3.32
C GLU A 339 -17.52 11.16 -3.18
N ASN A 340 -16.50 10.53 -3.76
CA ASN A 340 -15.11 10.98 -3.73
C ASN A 340 -14.47 11.15 -5.12
N GLY A 341 -15.28 11.15 -6.19
CA GLY A 341 -14.83 11.52 -7.53
C GLY A 341 -14.23 10.38 -8.36
N ILE A 342 -14.32 9.14 -7.89
CA ILE A 342 -13.98 7.95 -8.67
C ILE A 342 -15.18 7.61 -9.56
N SER A 343 -14.94 7.51 -10.86
CA SER A 343 -15.98 7.40 -11.90
C SER A 343 -16.17 5.99 -12.43
N PHE A 344 -15.16 5.12 -12.31
CA PHE A 344 -15.24 3.76 -12.81
C PHE A 344 -14.32 2.77 -12.11
N PHE A 345 -14.73 1.51 -12.07
CA PHE A 345 -13.89 0.39 -11.67
C PHE A 345 -13.37 -0.36 -12.90
N VAL A 346 -12.12 -0.80 -12.84
CA VAL A 346 -11.58 -1.77 -13.81
C VAL A 346 -11.35 -3.07 -13.05
N TYR A 347 -12.23 -4.05 -13.26
CA TYR A 347 -12.16 -5.33 -12.58
C TYR A 347 -11.07 -6.20 -13.17
N ASP A 348 -10.26 -6.80 -12.30
CA ASP A 348 -9.40 -7.88 -12.73
C ASP A 348 -10.26 -9.06 -13.16
N TRP A 349 -10.00 -9.54 -14.36
CA TRP A 349 -10.85 -10.51 -15.02
C TRP A 349 -10.03 -11.72 -15.41
N TYR A 350 -10.51 -12.89 -14.98
CA TYR A 350 -9.79 -14.14 -15.08
C TYR A 350 -10.59 -15.14 -15.91
N TRP A 351 -9.91 -15.83 -16.82
CA TRP A 351 -10.52 -16.85 -17.66
C TRP A 351 -9.64 -18.07 -17.76
N ARG A 352 -10.25 -19.24 -17.63
CA ARG A 352 -9.59 -20.52 -17.79
C ARG A 352 -10.61 -21.59 -18.18
N ASP A 353 -10.22 -22.49 -19.08
CA ASP A 353 -11.01 -23.65 -19.47
C ASP A 353 -12.46 -23.32 -19.89
N GLY A 354 -12.62 -22.22 -20.63
CA GLY A 354 -13.91 -21.78 -21.15
C GLY A 354 -14.84 -21.13 -20.11
N LYS A 355 -14.32 -20.76 -18.94
CA LYS A 355 -15.09 -20.18 -17.84
C LYS A 355 -14.38 -19.01 -17.20
N GLU A 356 -15.17 -18.00 -16.83
CA GLU A 356 -14.73 -16.93 -15.94
C GLU A 356 -14.41 -17.50 -14.55
N GLN A 357 -13.36 -16.94 -13.92
CA GLN A 357 -12.92 -17.25 -12.57
C GLN A 357 -12.99 -15.97 -11.74
N LEU A 358 -13.24 -16.10 -10.43
CA LEU A 358 -13.36 -14.96 -9.51
C LEU A 358 -14.43 -13.91 -9.93
N GLY A 359 -15.41 -14.30 -10.75
CA GLY A 359 -16.37 -13.36 -11.32
C GLY A 359 -17.47 -12.89 -10.37
N GLN A 360 -17.50 -13.35 -9.10
CA GLN A 360 -18.63 -13.09 -8.19
C GLN A 360 -18.72 -11.61 -7.78
N GLY A 361 -17.59 -10.96 -7.50
CA GLY A 361 -17.57 -9.52 -7.17
C GLY A 361 -18.23 -8.66 -8.26
N LEU A 362 -17.92 -8.94 -9.53
CA LEU A 362 -18.51 -8.24 -10.68
C LEU A 362 -19.96 -8.69 -10.97
N ASN A 363 -20.17 -10.00 -11.18
CA ASN A 363 -21.45 -10.52 -11.69
C ASN A 363 -22.56 -10.57 -10.66
N ASP A 364 -22.23 -10.96 -9.43
CA ASP A 364 -23.19 -11.13 -8.35
C ASP A 364 -23.25 -9.91 -7.43
N GLY A 365 -22.14 -9.17 -7.31
CA GLY A 365 -22.07 -7.91 -6.59
C GLY A 365 -22.47 -6.73 -7.48
N PHE A 366 -21.49 -6.16 -8.18
CA PHE A 366 -21.64 -4.88 -8.89
C PHE A 366 -22.78 -4.84 -9.91
N LEU A 367 -22.92 -5.85 -10.77
CA LEU A 367 -23.98 -5.86 -11.80
C LEU A 367 -25.39 -6.02 -11.24
N LYS A 368 -25.52 -6.44 -9.97
CA LYS A 368 -26.81 -6.57 -9.25
C LYS A 368 -26.97 -5.51 -8.15
N ALA A 369 -25.97 -4.66 -7.93
CA ALA A 369 -25.99 -3.57 -6.97
C ALA A 369 -27.09 -2.56 -7.33
N ARG A 370 -27.71 -1.96 -6.31
CA ARG A 370 -28.80 -0.99 -6.50
C ARG A 370 -28.30 0.30 -7.14
N TYR A 371 -27.07 0.69 -6.86
CA TYR A 371 -26.47 1.96 -7.27
C TYR A 371 -25.51 1.82 -8.45
N ARG A 372 -25.45 0.67 -9.11
CA ARG A 372 -24.55 0.39 -10.24
C ARG A 372 -24.58 1.46 -11.34
N ASP A 373 -25.71 2.10 -11.58
CA ASP A 373 -25.86 3.10 -12.64
C ASP A 373 -25.16 4.43 -12.35
N HIS A 374 -24.71 4.64 -11.10
CA HIS A 374 -23.88 5.80 -10.74
C HIS A 374 -22.41 5.66 -11.16
N MET A 375 -21.96 4.46 -11.52
CA MET A 375 -20.55 4.18 -11.74
C MET A 375 -20.35 3.33 -12.99
N LYS A 376 -19.34 3.66 -13.80
CA LYS A 376 -18.98 2.81 -14.94
C LYS A 376 -18.12 1.63 -14.49
N PHE A 377 -18.00 0.62 -15.33
CA PHE A 377 -17.04 -0.47 -15.11
C PHE A 377 -16.41 -0.96 -16.42
N ALA A 378 -15.23 -1.56 -16.33
CA ALA A 378 -14.58 -2.31 -17.40
C ALA A 378 -13.84 -3.53 -16.83
N VAL A 379 -13.26 -4.34 -17.72
CA VAL A 379 -12.42 -5.48 -17.36
C VAL A 379 -10.98 -5.32 -17.83
N MET A 380 -10.06 -5.77 -16.99
CA MET A 380 -8.65 -5.98 -17.30
C MET A 380 -8.38 -7.47 -17.27
N TRP A 381 -7.97 -8.06 -18.39
CA TRP A 381 -7.72 -9.49 -18.44
C TRP A 381 -6.37 -9.83 -17.82
N ALA A 382 -6.41 -10.48 -16.66
CA ALA A 382 -5.27 -11.02 -15.93
C ALA A 382 -4.71 -12.30 -16.60
N ASN A 383 -4.18 -12.16 -17.82
CA ASN A 383 -3.74 -13.24 -18.71
C ASN A 383 -2.33 -13.81 -18.38
N HIS A 384 -2.00 -13.92 -17.09
CA HIS A 384 -0.75 -14.55 -16.62
C HIS A 384 -1.02 -15.97 -16.08
N PRO A 385 -0.02 -16.88 -16.00
CA PRO A 385 -0.24 -18.22 -15.47
C PRO A 385 -0.89 -18.18 -14.07
N PRO A 386 -1.93 -18.99 -13.80
CA PRO A 386 -2.44 -20.10 -14.60
C PRO A 386 -3.54 -19.75 -15.65
N PHE A 387 -3.76 -18.47 -15.93
CA PHE A 387 -4.78 -17.94 -16.86
C PHE A 387 -4.18 -17.50 -18.21
N ALA A 388 -3.11 -18.17 -18.64
CA ALA A 388 -2.35 -17.88 -19.86
C ALA A 388 -2.62 -18.94 -20.95
N ASN A 389 -1.94 -18.81 -22.11
CA ASN A 389 -1.97 -19.71 -23.27
C ASN A 389 -3.29 -19.71 -24.06
N HIS A 390 -3.75 -18.52 -24.48
CA HIS A 390 -5.00 -18.40 -25.25
C HIS A 390 -4.75 -18.36 -26.76
N THR A 391 -5.45 -19.23 -27.50
CA THR A 391 -5.46 -19.22 -28.98
C THR A 391 -6.31 -18.07 -29.53
N PRO A 392 -6.14 -17.69 -30.82
CA PRO A 392 -7.03 -16.72 -31.47
C PRO A 392 -8.53 -17.05 -31.36
N ASP A 393 -8.91 -18.33 -31.49
CA ASP A 393 -10.31 -18.75 -31.35
C ASP A 393 -10.82 -18.60 -29.91
N GLN A 394 -9.94 -18.81 -28.92
CA GLN A 394 -10.28 -18.57 -27.51
C GLN A 394 -10.42 -17.07 -27.21
N LEU A 395 -9.64 -16.19 -27.85
CA LEU A 395 -9.84 -14.74 -27.76
C LEU A 395 -11.21 -14.33 -28.31
N LEU A 396 -11.66 -14.92 -29.41
CA LEU A 396 -13.01 -14.69 -29.94
C LEU A 396 -14.10 -15.23 -29.01
N THR A 397 -13.88 -16.41 -28.42
CA THR A 397 -14.79 -16.98 -27.41
C THR A 397 -14.94 -16.05 -26.20
N VAL A 398 -13.83 -15.48 -25.72
CA VAL A 398 -13.84 -14.48 -24.65
C VAL A 398 -14.53 -13.19 -25.09
N THR A 399 -14.33 -12.75 -26.32
CA THR A 399 -15.03 -11.59 -26.90
C THR A 399 -16.54 -11.80 -26.90
N ASP A 400 -17.00 -13.01 -27.25
CA ASP A 400 -18.43 -13.37 -27.22
C ASP A 400 -19.00 -13.36 -25.82
N TYR A 401 -18.21 -13.82 -24.83
CA TYR A 401 -18.58 -13.74 -23.43
C TYR A 401 -18.78 -12.28 -23.01
N TRP A 402 -17.80 -11.41 -23.28
CA TRP A 402 -17.91 -9.99 -22.94
C TRP A 402 -19.06 -9.29 -23.68
N LEU A 403 -19.31 -9.60 -24.95
CA LEU A 403 -20.45 -9.08 -25.70
C LEU A 403 -21.80 -9.44 -25.05
N LYS A 404 -21.92 -10.69 -24.60
CA LYS A 404 -23.14 -11.21 -23.98
C LYS A 404 -23.36 -10.63 -22.58
N HIS A 405 -22.31 -10.50 -21.79
CA HIS A 405 -22.42 -10.20 -20.36
C HIS A 405 -22.17 -8.72 -20.02
N TYR A 406 -21.26 -8.05 -20.72
CA TYR A 406 -20.68 -6.77 -20.28
C TYR A 406 -20.83 -5.62 -21.27
N PHE A 407 -20.43 -5.76 -22.53
CA PHE A 407 -20.31 -4.62 -23.46
C PHE A 407 -21.62 -3.91 -23.79
N ARG A 408 -22.76 -4.54 -23.52
CA ARG A 408 -24.09 -3.95 -23.69
C ARG A 408 -24.64 -3.27 -22.44
N GLN A 409 -23.95 -3.38 -21.31
CA GLN A 409 -24.37 -2.69 -20.10
C GLN A 409 -24.25 -1.18 -20.35
N PRO A 410 -25.27 -0.37 -19.99
CA PRO A 410 -25.28 1.07 -20.27
C PRO A 410 -24.16 1.82 -19.52
N ASN A 411 -23.66 1.22 -18.44
CA ASN A 411 -22.55 1.72 -17.63
C ASN A 411 -21.21 1.02 -17.93
N TYR A 412 -21.05 0.28 -19.04
CA TYR A 412 -19.74 -0.22 -19.45
C TYR A 412 -18.86 0.94 -19.93
N LEU A 413 -17.59 0.99 -19.53
CA LEU A 413 -16.66 2.03 -19.94
C LEU A 413 -16.34 1.92 -21.43
N THR A 414 -16.52 3.02 -22.15
CA THR A 414 -16.15 3.14 -23.56
C THR A 414 -15.17 4.30 -23.77
N ILE A 415 -14.23 4.12 -24.69
CA ILE A 415 -13.39 5.20 -25.25
C ILE A 415 -13.78 5.38 -26.71
N ASP A 416 -14.17 6.60 -27.09
CA ASP A 416 -14.71 6.92 -28.43
C ASP A 416 -15.87 5.99 -28.84
N GLY A 417 -16.73 5.64 -27.88
CA GLY A 417 -17.86 4.73 -28.09
C GLY A 417 -17.51 3.24 -28.21
N ARG A 418 -16.22 2.87 -28.19
CA ARG A 418 -15.77 1.47 -28.22
C ARG A 418 -15.60 0.95 -26.78
N PRO A 419 -16.16 -0.22 -26.41
CA PRO A 419 -15.90 -0.86 -25.12
C PRO A 419 -14.40 -0.97 -24.85
N TYR A 420 -13.97 -0.58 -23.65
CA TYR A 420 -12.59 -0.68 -23.20
C TYR A 420 -12.29 -2.05 -22.59
N VAL A 421 -11.15 -2.65 -22.95
CA VAL A 421 -10.51 -3.76 -22.24
C VAL A 421 -9.00 -3.54 -22.15
N SER A 422 -8.36 -3.95 -21.06
CA SER A 422 -6.89 -3.98 -20.94
C SER A 422 -6.36 -5.40 -20.76
N PHE A 423 -5.13 -5.66 -21.20
CA PHE A 423 -4.43 -6.93 -20.97
C PHE A 423 -3.28 -6.74 -19.98
N PHE A 424 -3.21 -7.59 -18.95
CA PHE A 424 -2.18 -7.55 -17.91
C PHE A 424 -0.80 -7.90 -18.43
N SER A 425 -0.66 -9.12 -18.97
CA SER A 425 0.62 -9.71 -19.34
C SER A 425 0.85 -9.60 -20.83
N ILE A 426 1.49 -8.50 -21.20
CA ILE A 426 1.76 -8.17 -22.60
C ILE A 426 2.80 -9.09 -23.22
N HIS A 427 3.82 -9.46 -22.45
CA HIS A 427 4.80 -10.44 -22.91
C HIS A 427 4.12 -11.76 -23.30
N ASN A 428 3.24 -12.29 -22.43
CA ASN A 428 2.58 -13.57 -22.67
C ASN A 428 1.67 -13.52 -23.90
N VAL A 429 0.78 -12.52 -24.02
CA VAL A 429 -0.15 -12.46 -25.16
C VAL A 429 0.59 -12.34 -26.49
N LEU A 430 1.68 -11.57 -26.55
CA LEU A 430 2.47 -11.44 -27.77
C LEU A 430 3.22 -12.73 -28.10
N THR A 431 3.84 -13.39 -27.12
CA THR A 431 4.56 -14.65 -27.34
C THR A 431 3.61 -15.78 -27.74
N GLU A 432 2.48 -15.91 -27.06
CA GLU A 432 1.49 -16.96 -27.31
C GLU A 432 0.85 -16.84 -28.70
N LEU A 433 0.56 -15.62 -29.15
CA LEU A 433 0.02 -15.38 -30.50
C LEU A 433 1.09 -15.45 -31.60
N GLY A 434 2.38 -15.52 -31.23
CA GLY A 434 3.49 -15.64 -32.18
C GLY A 434 3.98 -14.31 -32.76
N GLY A 435 3.89 -13.23 -31.98
CA GLY A 435 4.47 -11.92 -32.27
C GLY A 435 3.44 -10.82 -32.58
N PRO A 436 3.90 -9.55 -32.71
CA PRO A 436 3.02 -8.40 -32.90
C PRO A 436 2.08 -8.51 -34.12
N GLU A 437 2.57 -8.95 -35.28
CA GLU A 437 1.73 -9.05 -36.49
C GLU A 437 0.55 -10.02 -36.31
N LYS A 438 0.80 -11.18 -35.70
CA LYS A 438 -0.26 -12.18 -35.43
C LYS A 438 -1.20 -11.72 -34.33
N ALA A 439 -0.68 -11.02 -33.32
CA ALA A 439 -1.50 -10.38 -32.29
C ALA A 439 -2.46 -9.35 -32.91
N ARG A 440 -1.98 -8.52 -33.84
CA ARG A 440 -2.82 -7.58 -34.59
C ARG A 440 -3.94 -8.27 -35.33
N ALA A 441 -3.65 -9.35 -36.06
CA ALA A 441 -4.69 -10.11 -36.77
C ALA A 441 -5.76 -10.65 -35.81
N ALA A 442 -5.36 -11.17 -34.64
CA ALA A 442 -6.31 -11.65 -33.63
C ALA A 442 -7.16 -10.51 -33.04
N PHE A 443 -6.55 -9.37 -32.70
CA PHE A 443 -7.24 -8.20 -32.17
C PHE A 443 -8.19 -7.56 -33.19
N ASP A 444 -7.82 -7.52 -34.46
CA ASP A 444 -8.69 -7.03 -35.52
C ASP A 444 -9.89 -7.96 -35.75
N ALA A 445 -9.72 -9.27 -35.58
CA ALA A 445 -10.82 -10.23 -35.57
C ALA A 445 -11.75 -10.01 -34.36
N MET A 446 -11.22 -9.75 -33.15
CA MET A 446 -12.05 -9.39 -31.99
C MET A 446 -12.85 -8.11 -32.26
N ARG A 447 -12.22 -7.06 -32.82
CA ARG A 447 -12.90 -5.82 -33.19
C ARG A 447 -14.00 -6.07 -34.23
N GLN A 448 -13.75 -6.94 -35.22
CA GLN A 448 -14.75 -7.29 -36.21
C GLN A 448 -15.93 -8.02 -35.56
N ARG A 449 -15.67 -8.97 -34.67
CA ARG A 449 -16.71 -9.67 -33.89
C ARG A 449 -17.61 -8.71 -33.13
N VAL A 450 -17.04 -7.67 -32.53
CA VAL A 450 -17.77 -6.61 -31.82
C VAL A 450 -18.58 -5.72 -32.79
N ARG A 451 -18.04 -5.41 -33.97
CA ARG A 451 -18.77 -4.68 -35.04
C ARG A 451 -19.94 -5.47 -35.60
N ASP A 452 -19.76 -6.76 -35.84
CA ASP A 452 -20.82 -7.65 -36.33
C ASP A 452 -21.96 -7.78 -35.32
N ALA A 453 -21.66 -7.59 -34.03
CA ALA A 453 -22.67 -7.48 -32.97
C ALA A 453 -23.33 -6.09 -32.88
N GLY A 454 -23.01 -5.15 -33.78
CA GLY A 454 -23.64 -3.82 -33.85
C GLY A 454 -23.06 -2.77 -32.89
N LEU A 455 -21.85 -2.98 -32.35
CA LEU A 455 -21.11 -1.98 -31.57
C LEU A 455 -20.00 -1.32 -32.44
N PRO A 456 -19.46 -0.14 -32.06
CA PRO A 456 -18.49 0.59 -32.91
C PRO A 456 -17.11 -0.08 -33.11
N GLY A 457 -16.85 -1.19 -32.43
CA GLY A 457 -15.55 -1.88 -32.37
C GLY A 457 -15.08 -2.02 -30.92
N LEU A 458 -13.83 -2.43 -30.70
CA LEU A 458 -13.23 -2.67 -29.38
C LEU A 458 -12.01 -1.76 -29.20
N HIS A 459 -11.86 -1.18 -28.00
CA HIS A 459 -10.66 -0.47 -27.58
C HIS A 459 -9.82 -1.39 -26.69
N ILE A 460 -8.61 -1.73 -27.15
CA ILE A 460 -7.72 -2.68 -26.48
C ILE A 460 -6.50 -1.94 -25.94
N ALA A 461 -6.34 -1.93 -24.62
CA ALA A 461 -5.23 -1.32 -23.92
C ALA A 461 -4.19 -2.34 -23.45
N ALA A 462 -2.93 -1.92 -23.39
CA ALA A 462 -1.84 -2.74 -22.87
C ALA A 462 -1.37 -2.25 -21.49
N CYS A 463 -1.26 -3.13 -20.49
CA CYS A 463 -0.56 -2.83 -19.24
C CYS A 463 0.95 -3.06 -19.43
N SER A 464 1.71 -2.00 -19.74
CA SER A 464 3.14 -2.10 -20.06
C SER A 464 3.94 -0.90 -19.57
N SER A 465 5.26 -1.08 -19.45
CA SER A 465 6.23 0.01 -19.30
C SER A 465 6.74 0.53 -20.66
N GLY A 466 7.30 1.74 -20.64
CA GLY A 466 7.43 2.62 -21.81
C GLY A 466 8.80 2.76 -22.43
N SER A 467 9.51 1.66 -22.70
CA SER A 467 10.62 1.80 -23.66
C SER A 467 10.05 2.07 -25.06
N SER A 468 10.70 2.95 -25.85
CA SER A 468 10.21 3.29 -27.21
C SER A 468 10.07 2.06 -28.10
N GLN A 469 10.97 1.08 -27.94
CA GLN A 469 10.89 -0.20 -28.66
C GLN A 469 9.66 -1.03 -28.25
N MET A 470 9.34 -1.06 -26.95
CA MET A 470 8.15 -1.76 -26.47
C MET A 470 6.89 -1.08 -27.03
N LEU A 471 6.78 0.25 -26.93
CA LEU A 471 5.63 0.99 -27.43
C LEU A 471 5.40 0.79 -28.92
N GLU A 472 6.46 0.82 -29.73
CA GLU A 472 6.38 0.52 -31.16
C GLU A 472 5.88 -0.91 -31.41
N SER A 473 6.37 -1.90 -30.65
CA SER A 473 5.86 -3.28 -30.71
C SER A 473 4.37 -3.37 -30.37
N LEU A 474 3.87 -2.60 -29.39
CA LEU A 474 2.45 -2.56 -29.04
C LEU A 474 1.59 -1.91 -30.14
N ARG A 475 2.12 -0.85 -30.75
CA ARG A 475 1.47 -0.20 -31.91
C ARG A 475 1.35 -1.19 -33.07
N GLN A 476 2.41 -1.93 -33.37
CA GLN A 476 2.41 -2.98 -34.39
C GLN A 476 1.44 -4.10 -34.04
N ALA A 477 1.37 -4.50 -32.77
CA ALA A 477 0.41 -5.48 -32.26
C ALA A 477 -1.04 -5.01 -32.30
N GLY A 478 -1.29 -3.73 -32.55
CA GLY A 478 -2.64 -3.18 -32.69
C GLY A 478 -3.31 -2.86 -31.37
N PHE A 479 -2.56 -2.53 -30.31
CA PHE A 479 -3.13 -1.89 -29.12
C PHE A 479 -3.53 -0.43 -29.42
N ASP A 480 -4.67 0.00 -28.90
CA ASP A 480 -5.22 1.36 -29.06
C ASP A 480 -4.64 2.35 -28.03
N SER A 481 -4.21 1.85 -26.87
CA SER A 481 -3.61 2.66 -25.81
C SER A 481 -2.70 1.81 -24.93
N VAL A 482 -1.90 2.47 -24.11
CA VAL A 482 -1.06 1.83 -23.09
C VAL A 482 -1.37 2.45 -21.72
N THR A 483 -1.30 1.63 -20.68
CA THR A 483 -1.37 2.03 -19.27
C THR A 483 -0.45 1.08 -18.49
N ALA A 484 -0.61 0.95 -17.18
CA ALA A 484 -0.03 -0.13 -16.41
C ALA A 484 -1.11 -0.85 -15.60
N TYR A 485 -0.75 -1.96 -14.97
CA TYR A 485 -1.52 -2.46 -13.83
C TYR A 485 -1.01 -1.73 -12.59
N ASN A 486 0.27 -1.89 -12.26
CA ASN A 486 0.95 -1.14 -11.21
C ASN A 486 2.37 -0.75 -11.61
N TYR A 487 2.98 0.14 -10.82
CA TYR A 487 4.41 0.41 -10.84
C TYR A 487 5.04 0.11 -9.47
N ALA A 488 4.86 -1.09 -8.94
CA ALA A 488 5.46 -1.52 -7.66
C ALA A 488 6.95 -1.17 -7.45
N PRO A 489 7.85 -1.23 -8.45
CA PRO A 489 9.25 -0.83 -8.28
C PRO A 489 9.53 0.67 -8.43
N ALA A 490 8.52 1.52 -8.69
CA ALA A 490 8.70 2.96 -8.89
C ALA A 490 9.52 3.58 -7.76
N GLY A 491 10.58 4.30 -8.09
CA GLY A 491 11.39 5.01 -7.10
C GLY A 491 11.88 4.12 -5.94
N ALA A 492 12.14 2.83 -6.17
CA ALA A 492 12.66 1.92 -5.15
C ALA A 492 14.06 1.35 -5.50
N ILE A 493 15.04 1.59 -4.64
CA ILE A 493 16.39 1.00 -4.70
C ILE A 493 16.51 -0.26 -3.84
N MET A 494 15.59 -0.42 -2.89
CA MET A 494 15.53 -1.52 -1.93
C MET A 494 14.10 -2.06 -1.85
N ASN A 495 13.96 -3.33 -1.45
CA ASN A 495 12.66 -3.94 -1.23
C ASN A 495 11.82 -3.11 -0.25
N GLN A 496 12.41 -2.67 0.86
CA GLN A 496 11.81 -1.71 1.78
C GLN A 496 12.33 -0.30 1.44
N SER A 497 11.45 0.63 1.09
CA SER A 497 11.82 2.02 0.75
C SER A 497 10.75 2.98 1.30
N PRO A 498 11.03 4.27 1.51
CA PRO A 498 10.01 5.19 1.99
C PRO A 498 8.93 5.46 0.93
N TYR A 499 7.67 5.49 1.36
CA TYR A 499 6.51 5.66 0.47
C TYR A 499 6.55 6.95 -0.36
N ARG A 500 7.04 8.04 0.23
CA ARG A 500 7.07 9.34 -0.44
C ARG A 500 7.92 9.32 -1.72
N HIS A 501 9.07 8.64 -1.73
CA HIS A 501 9.86 8.49 -2.96
C HIS A 501 9.06 7.73 -4.02
N PHE A 502 8.48 6.61 -3.62
CA PHE A 502 7.71 5.73 -4.51
C PHE A 502 6.55 6.45 -5.20
N VAL A 503 5.73 7.17 -4.43
CA VAL A 503 4.53 7.78 -4.98
C VAL A 503 4.86 8.97 -5.88
N LEU A 504 5.93 9.73 -5.59
CA LEU A 504 6.34 10.88 -6.40
C LEU A 504 7.10 10.48 -7.66
N SER A 505 7.83 9.35 -7.67
CA SER A 505 8.53 8.85 -8.86
C SER A 505 7.61 8.45 -10.02
N HIS A 506 6.30 8.40 -9.81
CA HIS A 506 5.34 8.17 -10.89
C HIS A 506 5.33 9.30 -11.93
N GLU A 507 5.68 10.52 -11.54
CA GLU A 507 5.75 11.67 -12.47
C GLU A 507 6.75 11.41 -13.61
N GLU A 508 7.93 10.86 -13.28
CA GLU A 508 8.95 10.49 -14.28
C GLU A 508 8.45 9.39 -15.22
N ILE A 509 7.64 8.46 -14.71
CA ILE A 509 7.04 7.39 -15.51
C ILE A 509 6.01 7.98 -16.48
N TRP A 510 5.15 8.89 -16.03
CA TRP A 510 4.16 9.52 -16.90
C TRP A 510 4.81 10.28 -18.04
N GLU A 511 5.84 11.07 -17.74
CA GLU A 511 6.61 11.81 -18.75
C GLU A 511 7.32 10.87 -19.73
N ALA A 512 7.95 9.79 -19.26
CA ALA A 512 8.60 8.83 -20.13
C ALA A 512 7.61 8.10 -21.05
N MET A 513 6.45 7.68 -20.53
CA MET A 513 5.38 7.07 -21.31
C MET A 513 4.83 8.05 -22.37
N LYS A 514 4.67 9.33 -22.00
CA LYS A 514 4.20 10.37 -22.92
C LYS A 514 5.18 10.61 -24.07
N GLN A 515 6.47 10.72 -23.76
CA GLN A 515 7.54 10.89 -24.75
C GLN A 515 7.63 9.71 -25.73
N GLY A 516 7.20 8.53 -25.30
CA GLY A 516 7.07 7.35 -26.15
C GLY A 516 6.04 7.48 -27.28
N GLY A 517 5.09 8.41 -27.17
CA GLY A 517 4.22 8.85 -28.27
C GLY A 517 3.03 7.92 -28.58
N SER A 518 3.27 6.71 -29.08
CA SER A 518 2.21 5.81 -29.58
C SER A 518 2.44 4.35 -29.20
N PRO A 519 1.41 3.61 -28.71
CA PRO A 519 0.03 4.04 -28.47
C PRO A 519 -0.11 5.13 -27.38
N PRO A 520 -1.20 5.92 -27.37
CA PRO A 520 -1.43 6.95 -26.34
C PRO A 520 -1.46 6.34 -24.94
N TYR A 521 -0.86 7.05 -23.97
CA TYR A 521 -0.79 6.63 -22.58
C TYR A 521 -2.02 7.09 -21.78
N LEU A 522 -2.61 6.18 -21.00
CA LEU A 522 -3.56 6.47 -19.94
C LEU A 522 -2.81 6.44 -18.60
N PRO A 523 -2.57 7.62 -17.97
CA PRO A 523 -1.76 7.71 -16.77
C PRO A 523 -2.24 6.82 -15.63
N LEU A 524 -1.28 6.20 -14.96
CA LEU A 524 -1.52 5.37 -13.78
C LEU A 524 -0.73 5.82 -12.57
N LEU A 525 -1.40 5.90 -11.41
CA LEU A 525 -0.77 6.08 -10.11
C LEU A 525 -1.00 4.86 -9.21
N THR A 526 0.07 4.18 -8.79
CA THR A 526 -0.02 3.17 -7.73
C THR A 526 -0.06 3.84 -6.36
N VAL A 527 -1.09 3.53 -5.57
CA VAL A 527 -1.42 4.26 -4.33
C VAL A 527 -0.68 3.72 -3.10
N GLY A 528 -0.11 2.52 -3.15
CA GLY A 528 0.55 1.85 -2.04
C GLY A 528 1.28 0.60 -2.48
N TRP A 529 2.19 0.09 -1.64
CA TRP A 529 2.74 -1.25 -1.83
C TRP A 529 3.36 -1.77 -0.55
N ASP A 530 2.83 -2.87 -0.04
CA ASP A 530 3.34 -3.63 1.09
C ASP A 530 2.84 -5.07 1.03
N SER A 531 3.60 -5.91 0.30
CA SER A 531 3.22 -7.29 0.00
C SER A 531 3.67 -8.30 1.06
N ARG A 532 3.98 -7.83 2.28
CA ARG A 532 4.35 -8.68 3.42
C ARG A 532 3.27 -9.72 3.80
N PRO A 533 1.95 -9.47 3.69
CA PRO A 533 0.95 -10.52 3.92
C PRO A 533 1.10 -11.72 2.99
N TRP A 534 1.55 -11.51 1.75
CA TRP A 534 1.73 -12.58 0.77
C TRP A 534 3.11 -13.24 0.83
N HIS A 535 4.16 -12.45 1.08
CA HIS A 535 5.54 -12.89 0.84
C HIS A 535 6.45 -12.78 2.07
N GLY A 536 5.86 -12.48 3.23
CA GLY A 536 6.56 -12.40 4.50
C GLY A 536 7.38 -11.12 4.66
N PRO A 537 8.16 -11.00 5.74
CA PRO A 537 8.73 -9.73 6.19
C PRO A 537 9.74 -9.11 5.21
N ARG A 538 10.38 -9.90 4.34
CA ARG A 538 11.38 -9.44 3.37
C ARG A 538 10.79 -8.91 2.05
N ALA A 539 9.46 -8.95 1.92
CA ALA A 539 8.73 -8.50 0.74
C ALA A 539 8.93 -7.01 0.44
N ASN A 540 8.47 -6.59 -0.73
CA ASN A 540 8.45 -5.18 -1.09
C ASN A 540 7.53 -4.42 -0.13
N GLN A 541 8.04 -3.32 0.42
CA GLN A 541 7.32 -2.45 1.34
C GLN A 541 7.66 -0.99 1.04
N ARG A 542 6.62 -0.16 1.00
CA ARG A 542 6.69 1.30 0.94
C ARG A 542 6.25 1.84 2.29
N PHE A 543 7.20 1.90 3.22
CA PHE A 543 6.90 2.21 4.62
C PHE A 543 6.60 3.70 4.83
N ALA A 544 6.03 4.00 6.00
CA ALA A 544 5.66 5.36 6.40
C ALA A 544 4.73 6.06 5.38
N ARG A 545 3.79 5.30 4.81
CA ARG A 545 2.72 5.83 3.95
C ARG A 545 1.87 6.82 4.73
N ARG A 546 1.52 7.93 4.08
CA ARG A 546 0.67 8.98 4.65
C ARG A 546 -0.23 9.54 3.56
N THR A 547 -1.48 9.83 3.90
CA THR A 547 -2.43 10.46 2.98
C THR A 547 -1.89 11.77 2.38
N ARG A 548 -1.10 12.56 3.12
CA ARG A 548 -0.55 13.81 2.58
C ARG A 548 0.39 13.58 1.38
N ASP A 549 1.14 12.48 1.36
CA ASP A 549 2.09 12.17 0.30
C ASP A 549 1.32 11.66 -0.94
N LEU A 550 0.26 10.89 -0.72
CA LEU A 550 -0.70 10.53 -1.78
C LEU A 550 -1.39 11.78 -2.35
N ALA A 551 -1.86 12.70 -1.50
CA ALA A 551 -2.51 13.94 -1.93
C ALA A 551 -1.60 14.80 -2.81
N GLU A 552 -0.30 14.88 -2.48
CA GLU A 552 0.68 15.56 -3.33
C GLU A 552 0.82 14.87 -4.70
N ALA A 553 0.94 13.54 -4.72
CA ALA A 553 1.02 12.78 -5.97
C ALA A 553 -0.24 12.92 -6.84
N LEU A 554 -1.43 12.93 -6.22
CA LEU A 554 -2.70 13.21 -6.93
C LEU A 554 -2.69 14.64 -7.51
N GLY A 555 -2.16 15.63 -6.79
CA GLY A 555 -2.00 16.99 -7.29
C GLY A 555 -1.05 17.08 -8.50
N ARG A 556 0.05 16.31 -8.48
CA ARG A 556 0.96 16.18 -9.63
C ARG A 556 0.29 15.49 -10.81
N LEU A 557 -0.45 14.40 -10.56
CA LEU A 557 -1.24 13.72 -11.59
C LEU A 557 -2.24 14.68 -12.25
N LYS A 558 -2.96 15.48 -11.45
CA LYS A 558 -3.86 16.50 -11.99
C LYS A 558 -3.13 17.53 -12.85
N THR A 559 -1.97 17.99 -12.39
CA THR A 559 -1.14 18.95 -13.13
C THR A 559 -0.70 18.37 -14.47
N TYR A 560 -0.24 17.12 -14.48
CA TYR A 560 0.10 16.37 -15.69
C TYR A 560 -1.10 16.26 -16.64
N LEU A 561 -2.27 15.86 -16.14
CA LEU A 561 -3.48 15.73 -16.96
C LEU A 561 -3.91 17.07 -17.58
N ASP A 562 -3.93 18.14 -16.78
CA ASP A 562 -4.30 19.48 -17.25
C ASP A 562 -3.33 20.00 -18.31
N ALA A 563 -2.01 19.83 -18.10
CA ALA A 563 -0.97 20.25 -19.04
C ALA A 563 -1.07 19.53 -20.39
N ASN A 564 -1.55 18.29 -20.39
CA ASN A 564 -1.69 17.46 -21.60
C ASN A 564 -3.08 17.49 -22.23
N GLY A 565 -4.04 18.26 -21.67
CA GLY A 565 -5.43 18.27 -22.13
C GLY A 565 -6.18 16.96 -21.86
N GLU A 566 -5.61 16.09 -21.02
CA GLU A 566 -6.17 14.78 -20.66
C GLU A 566 -7.13 14.92 -19.47
N ARG A 567 -8.11 14.01 -19.39
CA ARG A 567 -9.12 14.01 -18.31
C ARG A 567 -9.30 12.65 -17.66
N MET A 568 -8.58 11.62 -18.11
CA MET A 568 -8.72 10.26 -17.63
C MET A 568 -7.40 9.77 -17.06
N ALA A 569 -7.47 9.13 -15.89
CA ALA A 569 -6.36 8.42 -15.27
C ALA A 569 -6.90 7.22 -14.49
N ILE A 570 -6.03 6.25 -14.21
CA ILE A 570 -6.36 5.05 -13.43
C ILE A 570 -5.51 5.05 -12.16
N LEU A 571 -6.12 4.73 -11.04
CA LEU A 571 -5.42 4.45 -9.79
C LEU A 571 -5.30 2.93 -9.61
N GLU A 572 -4.29 2.49 -8.87
CA GLU A 572 -4.14 1.09 -8.49
C GLU A 572 -3.84 1.04 -6.99
N ALA A 573 -4.66 0.41 -6.13
CA ALA A 573 -5.96 -0.23 -6.38
C ALA A 573 -7.01 0.09 -5.31
N TRP A 574 -8.26 -0.32 -5.55
CA TRP A 574 -9.36 -0.21 -4.58
C TRP A 574 -9.07 -1.08 -3.35
N ASN A 575 -8.91 -2.40 -3.55
CA ASN A 575 -8.94 -3.41 -2.49
C ASN A 575 -7.88 -4.52 -2.63
N GLU A 576 -6.68 -4.20 -3.12
CA GLU A 576 -5.59 -5.18 -3.22
C GLU A 576 -4.83 -5.32 -1.88
N TRP A 577 -5.57 -5.71 -0.84
CA TRP A 577 -5.12 -5.69 0.56
C TRP A 577 -3.80 -6.41 0.81
N GLY A 578 -3.57 -7.54 0.13
CA GLY A 578 -2.36 -8.32 0.37
C GLY A 578 -1.13 -7.85 -0.37
N GLU A 579 -1.28 -7.11 -1.47
CA GLU A 579 -0.17 -6.38 -2.07
C GLU A 579 0.11 -5.07 -1.33
N GLY A 580 -0.80 -4.64 -0.46
CA GLY A 580 -0.70 -3.38 0.28
C GLY A 580 -0.95 -2.16 -0.61
N SER A 581 -1.63 -2.38 -1.74
CA SER A 581 -2.08 -1.34 -2.65
C SER A 581 -3.61 -1.22 -2.56
N TYR A 582 -4.07 -0.37 -1.64
CA TYR A 582 -5.49 -0.23 -1.36
C TYR A 582 -5.82 1.23 -1.05
N ILE A 583 -7.03 1.62 -1.38
CA ILE A 583 -7.62 2.92 -1.02
C ILE A 583 -9.04 2.79 -0.47
N GLU A 584 -9.62 1.58 -0.53
CA GLU A 584 -10.84 1.25 0.17
C GLU A 584 -10.70 1.71 1.63
N PRO A 585 -11.73 2.39 2.18
CA PRO A 585 -11.67 2.92 3.53
C PRO A 585 -11.28 1.85 4.55
N ASN A 586 -10.34 2.19 5.45
CA ASN A 586 -9.70 1.23 6.36
C ASN A 586 -9.36 1.83 7.73
N ALA A 587 -8.86 1.00 8.63
CA ALA A 587 -8.45 1.43 9.97
C ALA A 587 -7.30 2.47 9.95
N GLU A 588 -6.31 2.34 9.07
CA GLU A 588 -5.14 3.25 9.00
C GLU A 588 -5.50 4.65 8.49
N PHE A 589 -6.26 4.75 7.40
CA PHE A 589 -6.53 6.03 6.70
C PHE A 589 -7.98 6.50 6.79
N GLY A 590 -8.92 5.63 7.16
CA GLY A 590 -10.35 5.94 7.16
C GLY A 590 -10.76 6.30 5.75
N PHE A 591 -11.44 7.44 5.60
CA PHE A 591 -11.80 7.98 4.28
C PHE A 591 -10.79 8.98 3.72
N LYS A 592 -9.69 9.28 4.42
CA LYS A 592 -8.81 10.41 4.09
C LYS A 592 -8.19 10.31 2.70
N ASP A 593 -7.86 9.10 2.23
CA ASP A 593 -7.31 8.91 0.89
C ASP A 593 -8.36 9.16 -0.20
N LEU A 594 -9.60 8.71 0.00
CA LEU A 594 -10.71 9.03 -0.90
C LEU A 594 -11.00 10.54 -0.88
N GLU A 595 -10.99 11.16 0.29
CA GLU A 595 -11.17 12.61 0.44
C GLU A 595 -10.05 13.41 -0.25
N ALA A 596 -8.82 12.86 -0.31
CA ALA A 596 -7.73 13.46 -1.07
C ALA A 596 -8.01 13.42 -2.58
N ILE A 597 -8.59 12.34 -3.11
CA ILE A 597 -9.06 12.28 -4.50
C ILE A 597 -10.15 13.33 -4.73
N ARG A 598 -11.15 13.37 -3.85
CA ARG A 598 -12.26 14.34 -3.91
C ARG A 598 -11.74 15.77 -3.96
N ARG A 599 -10.85 16.13 -3.04
CA ARG A 599 -10.26 17.49 -2.95
C ARG A 599 -9.46 17.86 -4.19
N THR A 600 -8.79 16.91 -4.81
CA THR A 600 -7.96 17.16 -5.99
C THR A 600 -8.81 17.30 -7.26
N PHE A 601 -9.76 16.39 -7.48
CA PHE A 601 -10.43 16.26 -8.78
C PHE A 601 -11.87 16.76 -8.83
N ALA A 602 -12.57 16.86 -7.70
CA ALA A 602 -13.96 17.34 -7.68
C ALA A 602 -14.05 18.87 -7.69
N GLU A 603 -15.18 19.40 -8.14
CA GLU A 603 -15.53 20.81 -7.98
C GLU A 603 -15.72 21.12 -6.48
N PRO A 604 -15.20 22.26 -5.98
CA PRO A 604 -15.46 22.69 -4.61
C PRO A 604 -16.96 22.78 -4.32
N GLY A 605 -17.40 22.26 -3.18
CA GLY A 605 -18.80 22.28 -2.79
C GLY A 605 -19.02 21.68 -1.40
N ASP A 606 -20.29 21.64 -1.00
CA ASP A 606 -20.72 20.96 0.22
C ASP A 606 -20.77 19.44 -0.04
N TRP A 607 -19.62 18.79 0.15
CA TRP A 607 -19.49 17.35 -0.06
C TRP A 607 -20.04 16.57 1.14
N PRO A 608 -20.68 15.42 0.92
CA PRO A 608 -21.19 14.62 2.03
C PRO A 608 -20.04 14.14 2.93
N VAL A 609 -20.31 14.15 4.23
CA VAL A 609 -19.52 13.39 5.21
C VAL A 609 -19.56 11.92 4.82
N ASN A 610 -18.40 11.27 4.74
CA ASN A 610 -18.35 9.85 4.45
C ASN A 610 -18.90 9.05 5.65
N ILE A 611 -19.75 8.05 5.37
CA ILE A 611 -20.36 7.17 6.38
C ILE A 611 -20.07 5.70 6.09
N GLY A 612 -20.03 4.89 7.14
CA GLY A 612 -19.87 3.44 7.06
C GLY A 612 -21.05 2.67 7.65
N PRO A 613 -21.01 1.32 7.60
CA PRO A 613 -22.06 0.45 8.13
C PRO A 613 -22.41 0.73 9.60
N ASP A 614 -21.41 0.99 10.44
CA ASP A 614 -21.59 1.31 11.87
C ASP A 614 -22.48 2.53 12.09
N ASP A 615 -22.38 3.54 11.22
CA ASP A 615 -23.13 4.80 11.35
C ASP A 615 -24.63 4.61 11.15
N VAL A 616 -24.98 3.63 10.32
CA VAL A 616 -26.38 3.29 10.05
C VAL A 616 -26.87 2.14 10.90
N GLY A 617 -26.07 1.56 11.80
CA GLY A 617 -26.46 0.43 12.65
C GLY A 617 -26.32 -0.95 12.00
N LEU A 618 -25.30 -1.12 11.15
CA LEU A 618 -24.95 -2.39 10.46
C LEU A 618 -23.52 -2.86 10.81
N GLY A 619 -22.97 -2.42 11.94
CA GLY A 619 -21.52 -2.46 12.20
C GLY A 619 -20.84 -3.82 12.36
N ASP A 620 -21.53 -4.93 12.17
CA ASP A 620 -20.93 -6.26 12.10
C ASP A 620 -21.46 -7.08 10.92
N LYS A 621 -22.32 -6.49 10.10
CA LYS A 621 -23.11 -7.25 9.13
C LYS A 621 -22.25 -7.94 8.08
N TYR A 622 -21.21 -7.26 7.62
CA TYR A 622 -20.35 -7.75 6.54
C TYR A 622 -19.05 -8.37 7.08
N ASP A 623 -18.75 -8.28 8.38
CA ASP A 623 -17.47 -8.75 8.93
C ASP A 623 -17.51 -10.25 9.27
N LEU A 624 -16.90 -11.06 8.40
CA LEU A 624 -16.85 -12.52 8.52
C LEU A 624 -16.11 -13.01 9.77
N ARG A 625 -15.28 -12.17 10.41
CA ARG A 625 -14.57 -12.56 11.65
C ARG A 625 -15.52 -12.91 12.80
N LYS A 626 -16.74 -12.38 12.79
CA LYS A 626 -17.76 -12.66 13.82
C LYS A 626 -18.44 -14.01 13.60
N ASP A 627 -18.45 -14.51 12.37
CA ASP A 627 -18.99 -15.81 12.01
C ASP A 627 -17.92 -16.91 12.14
N LYS A 628 -17.74 -17.43 13.37
CA LYS A 628 -16.79 -18.53 13.67
C LYS A 628 -17.00 -19.82 12.85
N LYS A 629 -18.09 -19.93 12.08
CA LYS A 629 -18.36 -21.06 11.18
C LYS A 629 -17.81 -20.87 9.76
N GLN A 630 -17.46 -19.66 9.35
CA GLN A 630 -17.06 -19.34 7.96
C GLN A 630 -15.54 -19.24 7.76
N VAL A 631 -14.77 -19.11 8.85
CA VAL A 631 -13.30 -19.09 8.83
C VAL A 631 -12.80 -20.36 9.53
N ALA A 632 -12.88 -21.49 8.84
CA ALA A 632 -12.32 -22.74 9.36
C ALA A 632 -10.78 -22.68 9.26
N PRO A 633 -10.02 -22.90 10.35
CA PRO A 633 -8.57 -22.82 10.30
C PRO A 633 -8.02 -23.92 9.38
N VAL A 634 -7.29 -23.54 8.35
CA VAL A 634 -6.43 -24.47 7.61
C VAL A 634 -5.25 -24.80 8.52
N ALA A 635 -5.07 -26.09 8.82
CA ALA A 635 -3.92 -26.57 9.59
C ALA A 635 -2.61 -26.03 8.99
N PRO A 636 -1.65 -25.59 9.83
CA PRO A 636 -0.37 -25.10 9.34
C PRO A 636 0.32 -26.18 8.48
N ARG A 637 0.73 -25.80 7.27
CA ARG A 637 1.60 -26.61 6.41
C ARG A 637 3.05 -26.24 6.63
#